data_AF-A0A286HGA3-F1
#
_entry.id   AF-A0A286HGA3-F1
#
_cell.length_a   1.000
_cell.length_b   1.000
_cell.length_c   1.000
_cell.angle_alpha   90.00
_cell.angle_beta   90.00
_cell.angle_gamma   90.00
#
_symmetry.space_group_name_H-M   'P 1'
#
loop_
_entity.id
_entity.type
_entity.pdbx_description
1 polymer ?
#
loop_
_entity_poly.entity_id
_entity_poly.type
_entity_poly.pdbx_seq_one_letter_code
_entity_poly.pdbx_strand_id
1 'polypeptide(L)'
;MTSPERPSVTTPPTATQEHDPSALRNRLVDQLLAAGHIRTAAVEATLRRVPRHVFAPEVPVRTAYADDIIPTRHTPDGRISSSVSAPWLLAAMLEAARLRPGHRVLEIGSGGYNAALIAELVGPTGQVTTVDIDPDVTDRATRLLAAAGYDHVRVLTADAEHLPADVVPEGGLDAAIVTVDTWDLPWITMVAEGGRLVAPLRLHQYVWSIGFTKRDGALISDEPLTVCGFVPMQGAGAWDPNLRTIPGRGIRLAFEDGTPMPVDQLAPAFDKAPSTVRTNVTVGGEEPFDSLTLYLAGALPGFCRLSVDQDGHNGVISPPPPHWPGAAIVRGTSLARLAHERIGDGDHGKGEHEFVIHGYGPAGHLAATEMAEHVQHWQHNHRAAPCPRITVQPKDATGPTSADTDGLHVFHKKYTRIKIDWPVVPGTAAPALVLPRLSASANARQDQDPGCPARSQSSRVATTPAPADYWEQLWAGGRRYREVTSTEATLLADHVGPGRGRPALDIGTGEGSLARHLHQLGYRTTGIDFAPSAIAAARNTQQGEGPAWHLMDFTSDGLSALPDPAYAVVACRLVYRWMDDKVAFLDRVRQVLAPGGTFWVVTELADRREENDPYRHLGITPAEAETLTAGWSVVRTADLDVLRCYALRP
;
A
#
# COMPACT_ATOMS: atom_id res chain seq x y z
N MET A 1 -16.11 -63.77 7.59
CA MET A 1 -15.34 -63.51 6.36
C MET A 1 -16.28 -62.82 5.38
N THR A 2 -16.05 -61.56 5.10
CA THR A 2 -16.82 -60.73 4.15
C THR A 2 -16.06 -60.60 2.84
N SER A 3 -16.76 -60.60 1.71
CA SER A 3 -16.14 -60.42 0.40
C SER A 3 -15.62 -58.99 0.22
N PRO A 4 -14.45 -58.78 -0.40
CA PRO A 4 -14.03 -57.45 -0.84
C PRO A 4 -14.87 -57.00 -2.04
N GLU A 5 -15.25 -55.74 -2.06
CA GLU A 5 -15.87 -55.10 -3.24
C GLU A 5 -14.84 -54.93 -4.37
N ARG A 6 -15.31 -54.89 -5.61
CA ARG A 6 -14.43 -54.61 -6.76
C ARG A 6 -14.23 -53.10 -6.89
N PRO A 7 -13.00 -52.61 -7.16
CA PRO A 7 -12.81 -51.20 -7.49
C PRO A 7 -13.56 -50.86 -8.79
N SER A 8 -14.23 -49.71 -8.80
CA SER A 8 -14.88 -49.17 -9.99
C SER A 8 -13.83 -48.77 -11.03
N VAL A 9 -13.86 -49.41 -12.20
CA VAL A 9 -12.98 -49.05 -13.32
C VAL A 9 -13.47 -47.76 -13.94
N THR A 10 -12.80 -46.65 -13.65
CA THR A 10 -13.02 -45.37 -14.36
C THR A 10 -12.46 -45.50 -15.78
N THR A 11 -13.35 -45.73 -16.75
CA THR A 11 -12.97 -45.79 -18.17
C THR A 11 -12.42 -44.43 -18.63
N PRO A 12 -11.29 -44.38 -19.37
CA PRO A 12 -10.82 -43.14 -19.99
C PRO A 12 -11.86 -42.54 -20.94
N PRO A 13 -11.90 -41.21 -21.13
CA PRO A 13 -12.79 -40.57 -22.11
C PRO A 13 -12.57 -41.12 -23.52
N THR A 14 -13.65 -41.46 -24.22
CA THR A 14 -13.57 -41.88 -25.62
C THR A 14 -13.22 -40.68 -26.49
N ALA A 15 -12.42 -40.83 -27.55
CA ALA A 15 -11.96 -39.73 -28.41
C ALA A 15 -13.08 -38.82 -28.95
N THR A 16 -14.30 -39.33 -29.14
CA THR A 16 -15.49 -38.54 -29.51
C THR A 16 -15.92 -37.51 -28.44
N GLN A 17 -15.64 -37.76 -27.15
CA GLN A 17 -15.88 -36.82 -26.05
C GLN A 17 -14.82 -35.70 -25.97
N GLU A 18 -13.68 -35.83 -26.65
CA GLU A 18 -12.64 -34.79 -26.66
C GLU A 18 -12.97 -33.62 -27.59
N HIS A 19 -13.93 -33.80 -28.50
CA HIS A 19 -14.31 -32.82 -29.52
C HIS A 19 -15.75 -32.27 -29.41
N ASP A 20 -16.61 -32.84 -28.55
CA ASP A 20 -17.96 -32.29 -28.32
C ASP A 20 -17.88 -30.90 -27.62
N PRO A 21 -18.41 -29.82 -28.23
CA PRO A 21 -18.42 -28.50 -27.62
C PRO A 21 -19.19 -28.43 -26.30
N SER A 22 -20.11 -29.35 -26.03
CA SER A 22 -20.91 -29.40 -24.79
C SER A 22 -20.15 -30.06 -23.64
N ALA A 23 -19.53 -31.22 -23.87
CA ALA A 23 -18.66 -31.90 -22.92
C ALA A 23 -17.36 -31.12 -22.63
N LEU A 24 -16.87 -30.30 -23.55
CA LEU A 24 -15.78 -29.35 -23.30
C LEU A 24 -16.26 -28.20 -22.38
N ARG A 25 -17.39 -27.56 -22.71
CA ARG A 25 -17.97 -26.48 -21.89
C ARG A 25 -18.28 -26.90 -20.46
N ASN A 26 -18.88 -28.08 -20.28
CA ASN A 26 -19.20 -28.57 -18.95
C ASN A 26 -17.94 -28.83 -18.11
N ARG A 27 -16.90 -29.48 -18.68
CA ARG A 27 -15.61 -29.68 -17.98
C ARG A 27 -14.97 -28.37 -17.53
N LEU A 28 -15.00 -27.34 -18.38
CA LEU A 28 -14.50 -26.01 -18.02
C LEU A 28 -15.28 -25.43 -16.82
N VAL A 29 -16.62 -25.50 -16.84
CA VAL A 29 -17.44 -25.04 -15.70
C VAL A 29 -17.16 -25.86 -14.43
N ASP A 30 -16.99 -27.19 -14.57
CA ASP A 30 -16.68 -28.07 -13.44
C ASP A 30 -15.31 -27.72 -12.82
N GLN A 31 -14.33 -27.32 -13.64
CA GLN A 31 -13.02 -26.82 -13.20
C GLN A 31 -13.14 -25.47 -12.47
N LEU A 32 -13.90 -24.52 -13.03
CA LEU A 32 -14.10 -23.19 -12.43
C LEU A 32 -14.89 -23.24 -11.11
N LEU A 33 -15.82 -24.19 -10.97
CA LEU A 33 -16.48 -24.51 -9.71
C LEU A 33 -15.48 -25.07 -8.68
N ALA A 34 -14.67 -26.05 -9.07
CA ALA A 34 -13.67 -26.68 -8.19
C ALA A 34 -12.59 -25.69 -7.71
N ALA A 35 -12.26 -24.69 -8.54
CA ALA A 35 -11.35 -23.59 -8.20
C ALA A 35 -12.03 -22.43 -7.43
N GLY A 36 -13.35 -22.45 -7.24
CA GLY A 36 -14.09 -21.42 -6.51
C GLY A 36 -14.34 -20.10 -7.27
N HIS A 37 -14.03 -20.05 -8.58
CA HIS A 37 -14.30 -18.89 -9.44
C HIS A 37 -15.79 -18.71 -9.74
N ILE A 38 -16.56 -19.80 -9.70
CA ILE A 38 -18.03 -19.80 -9.74
C ILE A 38 -18.54 -20.07 -8.33
N ARG A 39 -19.48 -19.23 -7.87
CA ARG A 39 -20.03 -19.20 -6.51
C ARG A 39 -21.56 -19.32 -6.48
N THR A 40 -22.26 -19.00 -7.57
CA THR A 40 -23.71 -19.03 -7.68
C THR A 40 -24.21 -19.87 -8.85
N ALA A 41 -25.32 -20.58 -8.64
CA ALA A 41 -25.96 -21.41 -9.66
C ALA A 41 -26.44 -20.61 -10.90
N ALA A 42 -26.63 -19.30 -10.77
CA ALA A 42 -26.99 -18.43 -11.90
C ALA A 42 -25.82 -18.24 -12.87
N VAL A 43 -24.62 -17.98 -12.35
CA VAL A 43 -23.39 -17.87 -13.16
C VAL A 43 -23.01 -19.24 -13.73
N GLU A 44 -23.14 -20.32 -12.93
CA GLU A 44 -22.93 -21.69 -13.40
C GLU A 44 -23.83 -22.04 -14.60
N ALA A 45 -25.15 -21.93 -14.44
CA ALA A 45 -26.13 -22.28 -15.47
C ALA A 45 -25.97 -21.42 -16.74
N THR A 46 -25.47 -20.19 -16.59
CA THR A 46 -25.15 -19.27 -17.70
C THR A 46 -23.91 -19.72 -18.46
N LEU A 47 -22.81 -20.03 -17.76
CA LEU A 47 -21.58 -20.53 -18.38
C LEU A 47 -21.75 -21.92 -19.03
N ARG A 48 -22.63 -22.78 -18.48
CA ARG A 48 -23.03 -24.06 -19.12
C ARG A 48 -23.92 -23.88 -20.36
N ARG A 49 -24.46 -22.68 -20.61
CA ARG A 49 -25.44 -22.41 -21.67
C ARG A 49 -24.85 -21.64 -22.85
N VAL A 50 -24.14 -20.54 -22.61
CA VAL A 50 -23.57 -19.71 -23.69
C VAL A 50 -22.44 -20.46 -24.43
N PRO A 51 -22.45 -20.57 -25.76
CA PRO A 51 -21.44 -21.32 -26.52
C PRO A 51 -20.19 -20.47 -26.79
N ARG A 52 -19.21 -20.46 -25.86
CA ARG A 52 -17.95 -19.69 -25.96
C ARG A 52 -17.24 -19.84 -27.32
N HIS A 53 -17.25 -21.04 -27.90
CA HIS A 53 -16.66 -21.33 -29.21
C HIS A 53 -17.32 -20.57 -30.39
N VAL A 54 -18.59 -20.16 -30.30
CA VAL A 54 -19.23 -19.32 -31.33
C VAL A 54 -18.65 -17.90 -31.35
N PHE A 55 -18.08 -17.44 -30.24
CA PHE A 55 -17.39 -16.15 -30.14
C PHE A 55 -15.89 -16.22 -30.48
N ALA A 56 -15.39 -17.41 -30.83
CA ALA A 56 -14.00 -17.67 -31.23
C ALA A 56 -13.88 -18.72 -32.35
N PRO A 57 -14.59 -18.57 -33.50
CA PRO A 57 -14.57 -19.55 -34.59
C PRO A 57 -13.22 -19.67 -35.32
N GLU A 58 -12.27 -18.77 -35.06
CA GLU A 58 -10.92 -18.77 -35.62
C GLU A 58 -9.99 -19.81 -34.98
N VAL A 59 -10.34 -20.33 -33.80
CA VAL A 59 -9.52 -21.32 -33.07
C VAL A 59 -10.24 -22.67 -32.93
N PRO A 60 -9.51 -23.79 -32.74
CA PRO A 60 -10.14 -25.07 -32.45
C PRO A 60 -11.05 -25.00 -31.23
N VAL A 61 -12.19 -25.70 -31.26
CA VAL A 61 -13.17 -25.73 -30.14
C VAL A 61 -12.53 -26.11 -28.80
N ARG A 62 -11.52 -26.98 -28.80
CA ARG A 62 -10.74 -27.35 -27.61
C ARG A 62 -9.96 -26.16 -27.02
N THR A 63 -9.41 -25.29 -27.87
CA THR A 63 -8.76 -24.03 -27.46
C THR A 63 -9.80 -23.03 -26.95
N ALA A 64 -10.98 -22.97 -27.57
CA ALA A 64 -12.05 -22.09 -27.12
C ALA A 64 -12.59 -22.40 -25.72
N TYR A 65 -12.32 -23.60 -25.19
CA TYR A 65 -12.64 -24.03 -23.82
C TYR A 65 -11.39 -24.31 -22.95
N ALA A 66 -10.23 -23.80 -23.33
CA ALA A 66 -9.13 -23.61 -22.38
C ALA A 66 -9.48 -22.46 -21.41
N ASP A 67 -8.97 -22.51 -20.18
CA ASP A 67 -9.14 -21.43 -19.19
C ASP A 67 -8.12 -20.30 -19.40
N ASP A 68 -8.11 -19.75 -20.62
CA ASP A 68 -7.13 -18.78 -21.11
C ASP A 68 -7.81 -17.75 -22.03
N ILE A 69 -7.10 -16.67 -22.35
CA ILE A 69 -7.53 -15.67 -23.33
C ILE A 69 -7.48 -16.22 -24.75
N ILE A 70 -8.30 -15.66 -25.64
CA ILE A 70 -8.25 -15.94 -27.07
C ILE A 70 -8.04 -14.61 -27.81
N PRO A 71 -6.82 -14.30 -28.30
CA PRO A 71 -6.57 -13.09 -29.06
C PRO A 71 -7.44 -13.02 -30.32
N THR A 72 -8.27 -11.99 -30.44
CA THR A 72 -9.17 -11.76 -31.58
C THR A 72 -8.67 -10.65 -32.50
N ARG A 73 -7.88 -9.69 -31.97
CA ARG A 73 -7.26 -8.63 -32.75
C ARG A 73 -5.86 -8.27 -32.24
N HIS A 74 -5.00 -7.90 -33.18
CA HIS A 74 -3.68 -7.34 -32.92
C HIS A 74 -3.54 -5.97 -33.58
N THR A 75 -2.72 -5.13 -32.96
CA THR A 75 -2.19 -3.86 -33.50
C THR A 75 -1.15 -4.10 -34.60
N PRO A 76 -0.79 -3.09 -35.41
CA PRO A 76 0.25 -3.22 -36.44
C PRO A 76 1.65 -3.58 -35.92
N ASP A 77 1.97 -3.27 -34.66
CA ASP A 77 3.21 -3.68 -33.98
C ASP A 77 3.10 -5.07 -33.30
N GLY A 78 2.01 -5.81 -33.55
CA GLY A 78 1.85 -7.21 -33.13
C GLY A 78 1.35 -7.41 -31.70
N ARG A 79 1.01 -6.34 -30.96
CA ARG A 79 0.41 -6.44 -29.61
C ARG A 79 -1.07 -6.80 -29.71
N ILE A 80 -1.59 -7.58 -28.76
CA ILE A 80 -3.03 -7.87 -28.67
C ILE A 80 -3.79 -6.57 -28.36
N SER A 81 -4.83 -6.26 -29.14
CA SER A 81 -5.76 -5.13 -28.93
C SER A 81 -7.18 -5.55 -28.58
N SER A 82 -7.58 -6.79 -28.89
CA SER A 82 -8.84 -7.39 -28.43
C SER A 82 -8.65 -8.88 -28.21
N SER A 83 -9.37 -9.44 -27.24
CA SER A 83 -9.39 -10.87 -26.94
C SER A 83 -10.70 -11.30 -26.30
N VAL A 84 -11.07 -12.57 -26.44
CA VAL A 84 -12.08 -13.19 -25.56
C VAL A 84 -11.38 -13.50 -24.23
N SER A 85 -11.73 -12.77 -23.18
CA SER A 85 -11.11 -12.87 -21.84
C SER A 85 -11.16 -14.27 -21.23
N ALA A 86 -10.28 -14.56 -20.28
CA ALA A 86 -10.18 -15.87 -19.63
C ALA A 86 -11.49 -16.24 -18.89
N PRO A 87 -11.97 -17.49 -18.98
CA PRO A 87 -13.22 -17.94 -18.35
C PRO A 87 -13.28 -17.71 -16.83
N TRP A 88 -12.22 -18.02 -16.07
CA TRP A 88 -12.18 -17.81 -14.62
C TRP A 88 -12.42 -16.35 -14.22
N LEU A 89 -11.85 -15.41 -14.97
CA LEU A 89 -11.90 -13.99 -14.69
C LEU A 89 -13.27 -13.41 -15.03
N LEU A 90 -13.88 -13.86 -16.14
CA LEU A 90 -15.27 -13.52 -16.48
C LEU A 90 -16.25 -14.07 -15.43
N ALA A 91 -16.05 -15.30 -14.94
CA ALA A 91 -16.86 -15.86 -13.85
C ALA A 91 -16.77 -14.98 -12.59
N ALA A 92 -15.56 -14.67 -12.13
CA ALA A 92 -15.34 -13.81 -10.97
C ALA A 92 -15.98 -12.41 -11.14
N MET A 93 -15.88 -11.80 -12.33
CA MET A 93 -16.48 -10.51 -12.63
C MET A 93 -18.03 -10.55 -12.64
N LEU A 94 -18.64 -11.62 -13.16
CA LEU A 94 -20.10 -11.77 -13.18
C LEU A 94 -20.66 -12.02 -11.77
N GLU A 95 -19.95 -12.80 -10.93
CA GLU A 95 -20.28 -12.94 -9.51
C GLU A 95 -20.17 -11.58 -8.78
N ALA A 96 -19.12 -10.80 -9.05
CA ALA A 96 -18.94 -9.46 -8.49
C ALA A 96 -19.97 -8.44 -9.01
N ALA A 97 -20.52 -8.65 -10.22
CA ALA A 97 -21.58 -7.82 -10.80
C ALA A 97 -22.97 -8.13 -10.22
N ARG A 98 -23.16 -9.27 -9.55
CA ARG A 98 -24.38 -9.65 -8.80
C ARG A 98 -25.69 -9.40 -9.59
N LEU A 99 -25.66 -9.69 -10.91
CA LEU A 99 -26.74 -9.42 -11.86
C LEU A 99 -28.02 -10.17 -11.50
N ARG A 100 -29.18 -9.61 -11.90
CA ARG A 100 -30.51 -10.18 -11.66
C ARG A 100 -31.41 -9.99 -12.89
N PRO A 101 -32.48 -10.81 -13.03
CA PRO A 101 -33.49 -10.61 -14.04
C PRO A 101 -34.06 -9.19 -14.04
N GLY A 102 -34.16 -8.57 -15.22
CA GLY A 102 -34.65 -7.19 -15.38
C GLY A 102 -33.60 -6.08 -15.24
N HIS A 103 -32.35 -6.37 -14.86
CA HIS A 103 -31.30 -5.35 -14.82
C HIS A 103 -30.98 -4.76 -16.20
N ARG A 104 -30.68 -3.46 -16.22
CA ARG A 104 -30.18 -2.68 -17.35
C ARG A 104 -28.66 -2.54 -17.20
N VAL A 105 -27.90 -3.13 -18.11
CA VAL A 105 -26.45 -3.34 -17.97
C VAL A 105 -25.68 -2.76 -19.14
N LEU A 106 -24.57 -2.10 -18.83
CA LEU A 106 -23.58 -1.62 -19.79
C LEU A 106 -22.32 -2.49 -19.72
N GLU A 107 -21.87 -3.01 -20.86
CA GLU A 107 -20.53 -3.57 -21.06
C GLU A 107 -19.64 -2.57 -21.80
N ILE A 108 -18.40 -2.40 -21.35
CA ILE A 108 -17.38 -1.51 -21.95
C ILE A 108 -16.16 -2.35 -22.32
N GLY A 109 -15.85 -2.42 -23.62
CA GLY A 109 -14.99 -3.41 -24.24
C GLY A 109 -15.84 -4.62 -24.69
N SER A 110 -15.98 -4.84 -25.99
CA SER A 110 -16.93 -5.81 -26.53
C SER A 110 -16.25 -7.05 -27.11
N GLY A 111 -16.52 -8.21 -26.51
CA GLY A 111 -16.15 -9.52 -27.08
C GLY A 111 -17.34 -10.28 -27.67
N GLY A 112 -18.56 -9.76 -27.53
CA GLY A 112 -19.83 -10.49 -27.72
C GLY A 112 -20.09 -11.59 -26.68
N TYR A 113 -19.08 -12.39 -26.31
CA TYR A 113 -19.24 -13.51 -25.39
C TYR A 113 -19.76 -13.09 -24.01
N ASN A 114 -19.14 -12.07 -23.41
CA ASN A 114 -19.54 -11.62 -22.08
C ASN A 114 -20.87 -10.83 -22.11
N ALA A 115 -21.15 -10.03 -23.15
CA ALA A 115 -22.50 -9.52 -23.39
C ALA A 115 -23.59 -10.61 -23.45
N ALA A 116 -23.31 -11.77 -24.05
CA ALA A 116 -24.22 -12.92 -24.04
C ALA A 116 -24.38 -13.56 -22.64
N LEU A 117 -23.29 -13.65 -21.85
CA LEU A 117 -23.38 -14.09 -20.45
C LEU A 117 -24.21 -13.11 -19.61
N ILE A 118 -24.05 -11.80 -19.81
CA ILE A 118 -24.85 -10.76 -19.16
C ILE A 118 -26.33 -10.89 -19.55
N ALA A 119 -26.63 -11.02 -20.85
CA ALA A 119 -27.99 -11.19 -21.36
C ALA A 119 -28.71 -12.38 -20.70
N GLU A 120 -28.02 -13.49 -20.49
CA GLU A 120 -28.58 -14.68 -19.87
C GLU A 120 -28.82 -14.55 -18.35
N LEU A 121 -28.11 -13.66 -17.67
CA LEU A 121 -28.30 -13.35 -16.24
C LEU A 121 -29.41 -12.32 -16.02
N VAL A 122 -29.58 -11.36 -16.93
CA VAL A 122 -30.65 -10.36 -16.86
C VAL A 122 -31.97 -10.81 -17.53
N GLY A 123 -31.91 -11.85 -18.34
CA GLY A 123 -33.07 -12.51 -18.94
C GLY A 123 -33.88 -11.63 -19.91
N PRO A 124 -35.04 -12.12 -20.38
CA PRO A 124 -35.82 -11.48 -21.46
C PRO A 124 -36.50 -10.16 -21.07
N THR A 125 -36.40 -9.75 -19.79
CA THR A 125 -36.90 -8.46 -19.29
C THR A 125 -35.77 -7.48 -18.97
N GLY A 126 -34.51 -7.91 -19.01
CA GLY A 126 -33.36 -7.04 -18.85
C GLY A 126 -32.96 -6.34 -20.14
N GLN A 127 -31.94 -5.49 -20.06
CA GLN A 127 -31.39 -4.78 -21.21
C GLN A 127 -29.87 -4.82 -21.16
N VAL A 128 -29.21 -5.09 -22.29
CA VAL A 128 -27.76 -5.11 -22.39
C VAL A 128 -27.32 -4.22 -23.53
N THR A 129 -26.49 -3.22 -23.22
CA THR A 129 -25.72 -2.47 -24.22
C THR A 129 -24.25 -2.84 -24.06
N THR A 130 -23.59 -3.21 -25.16
CA THR A 130 -22.15 -3.50 -25.19
C THR A 130 -21.46 -2.52 -26.15
N VAL A 131 -20.35 -1.94 -25.70
CA VAL A 131 -19.68 -0.84 -26.38
C VAL A 131 -18.22 -1.18 -26.63
N ASP A 132 -17.74 -0.92 -27.84
CA ASP A 132 -16.31 -0.87 -28.15
C ASP A 132 -16.00 0.35 -29.04
N ILE A 133 -14.74 0.78 -29.05
CA ILE A 133 -14.28 1.91 -29.88
C ILE A 133 -13.84 1.44 -31.28
N ASP A 134 -13.46 0.17 -31.43
CA ASP A 134 -13.02 -0.40 -32.70
C ASP A 134 -14.23 -0.93 -33.51
N PRO A 135 -14.52 -0.37 -34.71
CA PRO A 135 -15.65 -0.80 -35.52
C PRO A 135 -15.58 -2.28 -35.93
N ASP A 136 -14.38 -2.81 -36.19
CA ASP A 136 -14.21 -4.22 -36.57
C ASP A 136 -14.54 -5.17 -35.41
N VAL A 137 -14.34 -4.71 -34.16
CA VAL A 137 -14.69 -5.43 -32.93
C VAL A 137 -16.21 -5.40 -32.72
N THR A 138 -16.87 -4.26 -32.92
CA THR A 138 -18.35 -4.19 -32.84
C THR A 138 -19.05 -4.96 -33.96
N ASP A 139 -18.51 -4.93 -35.18
CA ASP A 139 -19.02 -5.70 -36.32
C ASP A 139 -18.87 -7.21 -36.08
N ARG A 140 -17.75 -7.63 -35.48
CA ARG A 140 -17.56 -9.00 -35.00
C ARG A 140 -18.61 -9.35 -33.93
N ALA A 141 -18.71 -8.56 -32.87
CA ALA A 141 -19.61 -8.82 -31.75
C ALA A 141 -21.06 -8.99 -32.23
N THR A 142 -21.54 -8.06 -33.08
CA THR A 142 -22.88 -8.09 -33.68
C THR A 142 -23.17 -9.39 -34.43
N ARG A 143 -22.25 -9.84 -35.31
CA ARG A 143 -22.43 -11.09 -36.07
C ARG A 143 -22.47 -12.31 -35.17
N LEU A 144 -21.61 -12.38 -34.16
CA LEU A 144 -21.48 -13.57 -33.31
C LEU A 144 -22.55 -13.64 -32.22
N LEU A 145 -23.03 -12.49 -31.72
CA LEU A 145 -24.23 -12.38 -30.88
C LEU A 145 -25.46 -12.90 -31.63
N ALA A 146 -25.72 -12.42 -32.85
CA ALA A 146 -26.82 -12.90 -33.68
C ALA A 146 -26.71 -14.40 -33.99
N ALA A 147 -25.52 -14.90 -34.33
CA ALA A 147 -25.28 -16.32 -34.58
C ALA A 147 -25.46 -17.21 -33.33
N ALA A 148 -25.33 -16.65 -32.12
CA ALA A 148 -25.54 -17.33 -30.86
C ALA A 148 -26.97 -17.17 -30.28
N GLY A 149 -27.84 -16.36 -30.90
CA GLY A 149 -29.22 -16.11 -30.45
C GLY A 149 -29.43 -14.90 -29.54
N TYR A 150 -28.48 -13.97 -29.51
CA TYR A 150 -28.48 -12.76 -28.67
C TYR A 150 -28.56 -11.47 -29.51
N ASP A 151 -29.36 -11.49 -30.58
CA ASP A 151 -29.63 -10.36 -31.49
C ASP A 151 -30.31 -9.15 -30.82
N HIS A 152 -30.95 -9.36 -29.66
CA HIS A 152 -31.53 -8.33 -28.81
C HIS A 152 -30.50 -7.54 -27.98
N VAL A 153 -29.22 -7.92 -27.99
CA VAL A 153 -28.14 -7.17 -27.32
C VAL A 153 -27.77 -5.96 -28.18
N ARG A 154 -27.85 -4.75 -27.61
CA ARG A 154 -27.47 -3.52 -28.31
C ARG A 154 -25.95 -3.40 -28.39
N VAL A 155 -25.38 -3.63 -29.57
CA VAL A 155 -23.97 -3.31 -29.84
C VAL A 155 -23.85 -1.84 -30.28
N LEU A 156 -22.82 -1.13 -29.82
CA LEU A 156 -22.54 0.26 -30.18
C LEU A 156 -21.05 0.50 -30.39
N THR A 157 -20.69 1.13 -31.51
CA THR A 157 -19.33 1.65 -31.74
C THR A 157 -19.21 3.07 -31.15
N ALA A 158 -18.49 3.23 -30.04
CA ALA A 158 -18.26 4.53 -29.40
C ALA A 158 -17.02 4.52 -28.48
N ASP A 159 -16.44 5.71 -28.29
CA ASP A 159 -15.56 5.95 -27.14
C ASP A 159 -16.40 5.91 -25.85
N ALA A 160 -16.02 5.07 -24.90
CA ALA A 160 -16.81 4.83 -23.70
C ALA A 160 -16.83 6.01 -22.70
N GLU A 161 -15.92 6.99 -22.81
CA GLU A 161 -16.06 8.25 -22.05
C GLU A 161 -17.12 9.18 -22.65
N HIS A 162 -17.53 8.94 -23.91
CA HIS A 162 -18.38 9.82 -24.72
C HIS A 162 -19.64 9.10 -25.23
N LEU A 163 -20.29 8.32 -24.35
CA LEU A 163 -21.49 7.56 -24.69
C LEU A 163 -22.68 8.46 -25.10
N PRO A 164 -23.46 8.06 -26.12
CA PRO A 164 -24.74 8.69 -26.45
C PRO A 164 -25.70 8.74 -25.26
N ALA A 165 -26.44 9.84 -25.13
CA ALA A 165 -27.31 10.10 -23.98
C ALA A 165 -28.45 9.08 -23.79
N ASP A 166 -28.80 8.31 -24.82
CA ASP A 166 -29.82 7.25 -24.78
C ASP A 166 -29.28 5.87 -24.35
N VAL A 167 -27.96 5.75 -24.08
CA VAL A 167 -27.36 4.53 -23.50
C VAL A 167 -27.62 4.45 -21.99
N VAL A 168 -27.72 5.59 -21.31
CA VAL A 168 -27.98 5.65 -19.85
C VAL A 168 -29.47 5.94 -19.63
N PRO A 169 -30.26 4.97 -19.14
CA PRO A 169 -31.69 5.16 -18.93
C PRO A 169 -31.97 6.10 -17.75
N GLU A 170 -33.20 6.62 -17.66
CA GLU A 170 -33.65 7.35 -16.48
C GLU A 170 -33.48 6.50 -15.20
N GLY A 171 -32.98 7.13 -14.14
CA GLY A 171 -32.56 6.44 -12.90
C GLY A 171 -31.16 5.78 -12.94
N GLY A 172 -30.48 5.76 -14.09
CA GLY A 172 -29.14 5.18 -14.24
C GLY A 172 -29.13 3.66 -14.45
N LEU A 173 -27.93 3.10 -14.65
CA LEU A 173 -27.68 1.69 -14.95
C LEU A 173 -27.67 0.81 -13.68
N ASP A 174 -28.27 -0.37 -13.73
CA ASP A 174 -28.29 -1.29 -12.59
C ASP A 174 -26.92 -1.99 -12.40
N ALA A 175 -26.18 -2.18 -13.51
CA ALA A 175 -24.76 -2.51 -13.47
C ALA A 175 -23.96 -1.93 -14.65
N ALA A 176 -22.67 -1.68 -14.44
CA ALA A 176 -21.67 -1.47 -15.48
C ALA A 176 -20.50 -2.45 -15.32
N ILE A 177 -20.05 -3.07 -16.41
CA ILE A 177 -18.94 -4.04 -16.43
C ILE A 177 -17.92 -3.60 -17.49
N VAL A 178 -16.73 -3.24 -17.04
CA VAL A 178 -15.60 -2.87 -17.90
C VAL A 178 -14.75 -4.12 -18.14
N THR A 179 -14.33 -4.37 -19.38
CA THR A 179 -13.51 -5.53 -19.79
C THR A 179 -12.18 -5.10 -20.43
N VAL A 180 -11.74 -3.88 -20.12
CA VAL A 180 -10.46 -3.27 -20.53
C VAL A 180 -9.73 -2.72 -19.30
N ASP A 181 -8.41 -2.62 -19.39
CA ASP A 181 -7.55 -2.01 -18.36
C ASP A 181 -7.76 -0.49 -18.34
N THR A 182 -8.50 0.00 -17.34
CA THR A 182 -8.89 1.41 -17.20
C THR A 182 -8.18 2.09 -16.04
N TRP A 183 -7.72 3.33 -16.26
CA TRP A 183 -7.04 4.13 -15.24
C TRP A 183 -8.00 4.93 -14.33
N ASP A 184 -9.24 5.14 -14.77
CA ASP A 184 -10.26 5.95 -14.09
C ASP A 184 -11.68 5.35 -14.32
N LEU A 185 -12.69 5.89 -13.62
CA LEU A 185 -14.08 5.42 -13.64
C LEU A 185 -15.09 6.58 -13.86
N PRO A 186 -15.10 7.26 -15.03
CA PRO A 186 -16.07 8.33 -15.31
C PRO A 186 -17.54 7.88 -15.21
N TRP A 187 -17.81 6.59 -15.44
CA TRP A 187 -19.14 5.97 -15.38
C TRP A 187 -19.75 5.87 -13.98
N ILE A 188 -19.03 6.29 -12.92
CA ILE A 188 -19.57 6.43 -11.55
C ILE A 188 -20.88 7.25 -11.51
N THR A 189 -21.01 8.23 -12.41
CA THR A 189 -22.21 9.07 -12.56
C THR A 189 -23.39 8.31 -13.18
N MET A 190 -23.12 7.34 -14.06
CA MET A 190 -24.11 6.62 -14.87
C MET A 190 -24.76 5.43 -14.14
N VAL A 191 -24.06 4.84 -13.17
CA VAL A 191 -24.59 3.74 -12.34
C VAL A 191 -25.64 4.26 -11.35
N ALA A 192 -26.73 3.53 -11.19
CA ALA A 192 -27.81 3.81 -10.25
C ALA A 192 -27.36 3.67 -8.79
N GLU A 193 -28.04 4.35 -7.87
CA GLU A 193 -27.79 4.20 -6.43
C GLU A 193 -28.13 2.77 -5.98
N GLY A 194 -27.22 2.12 -5.22
CA GLY A 194 -27.28 0.67 -4.94
C GLY A 194 -26.84 -0.24 -6.10
N GLY A 195 -26.63 0.30 -7.30
CA GLY A 195 -26.16 -0.41 -8.49
C GLY A 195 -24.70 -0.87 -8.38
N ARG A 196 -24.25 -1.66 -9.37
CA ARG A 196 -22.92 -2.29 -9.38
C ARG A 196 -22.01 -1.67 -10.43
N LEU A 197 -20.72 -1.57 -10.11
CA LEU A 197 -19.67 -1.37 -11.11
C LEU A 197 -18.60 -2.44 -10.91
N VAL A 198 -18.19 -3.11 -12.00
CA VAL A 198 -17.05 -4.03 -12.00
C VAL A 198 -16.05 -3.56 -13.04
N ALA A 199 -14.80 -3.33 -12.63
CA ALA A 199 -13.78 -2.82 -13.55
C ALA A 199 -12.36 -3.32 -13.21
N PRO A 200 -11.55 -3.63 -14.23
CA PRO A 200 -10.09 -3.73 -14.16
C PRO A 200 -9.47 -2.33 -13.97
N LEU A 201 -9.46 -1.87 -12.72
CA LEU A 201 -8.99 -0.55 -12.34
C LEU A 201 -7.47 -0.56 -12.09
N ARG A 202 -6.76 0.37 -12.73
CA ARG A 202 -5.32 0.54 -12.60
C ARG A 202 -4.95 1.45 -11.44
N LEU A 203 -4.09 0.95 -10.55
CA LEU A 203 -3.58 1.61 -9.35
C LEU A 203 -2.06 1.41 -9.27
N HIS A 204 -1.29 2.47 -9.48
CA HIS A 204 0.19 2.44 -9.56
C HIS A 204 0.70 1.32 -10.50
N GLN A 205 0.19 1.37 -11.74
CA GLN A 205 0.41 0.39 -12.81
C GLN A 205 -0.09 -1.06 -12.55
N TYR A 206 -0.64 -1.40 -11.38
CA TYR A 206 -1.28 -2.70 -11.14
C TYR A 206 -2.74 -2.67 -11.57
N VAL A 207 -3.20 -3.67 -12.32
CA VAL A 207 -4.60 -3.78 -12.75
C VAL A 207 -5.35 -4.74 -11.83
N TRP A 208 -6.39 -4.24 -11.18
CA TRP A 208 -7.22 -4.99 -10.25
C TRP A 208 -8.65 -5.06 -10.77
N SER A 209 -9.19 -6.26 -10.97
CA SER A 209 -10.63 -6.44 -11.14
C SER A 209 -11.30 -6.25 -9.78
N ILE A 210 -12.06 -5.15 -9.65
CA ILE A 210 -12.73 -4.74 -8.41
C ILE A 210 -14.24 -4.66 -8.66
N GLY A 211 -15.02 -5.28 -7.76
CA GLY A 211 -16.47 -5.12 -7.70
C GLY A 211 -16.90 -4.09 -6.64
N PHE A 212 -17.70 -3.12 -7.06
CA PHE A 212 -18.20 -2.02 -6.22
C PHE A 212 -19.73 -2.03 -6.09
N THR A 213 -20.26 -1.60 -4.94
CA THR A 213 -21.63 -1.06 -4.83
C THR A 213 -21.57 0.46 -4.91
N LYS A 214 -22.49 1.12 -5.62
CA LYS A 214 -22.72 2.56 -5.45
C LYS A 214 -23.53 2.83 -4.17
N ARG A 215 -22.99 3.65 -3.27
CA ARG A 215 -23.60 4.07 -2.00
C ARG A 215 -23.32 5.54 -1.74
N ASP A 216 -24.36 6.32 -1.49
CA ASP A 216 -24.30 7.76 -1.23
C ASP A 216 -23.52 8.52 -2.33
N GLY A 217 -23.69 8.10 -3.59
CA GLY A 217 -22.97 8.65 -4.75
C GLY A 217 -21.52 8.18 -4.95
N ALA A 218 -20.91 7.48 -3.98
CA ALA A 218 -19.58 6.90 -4.07
C ALA A 218 -19.63 5.40 -4.46
N LEU A 219 -18.56 4.87 -5.06
CA LEU A 219 -18.39 3.42 -5.28
C LEU A 219 -17.56 2.84 -4.13
N ILE A 220 -18.06 1.78 -3.48
CA ILE A 220 -17.39 1.11 -2.35
C ILE A 220 -17.18 -0.36 -2.69
N SER A 221 -15.93 -0.83 -2.61
CA SER A 221 -15.60 -2.23 -2.87
C SER A 221 -16.11 -3.14 -1.75
N ASP A 222 -16.74 -4.27 -2.11
CA ASP A 222 -17.31 -5.22 -1.15
C ASP A 222 -17.13 -6.70 -1.56
N GLU A 223 -16.09 -6.96 -2.34
CA GLU A 223 -15.55 -8.27 -2.74
C GLU A 223 -14.01 -8.20 -2.65
N PRO A 224 -13.28 -9.33 -2.51
CA PRO A 224 -11.82 -9.35 -2.60
C PRO A 224 -11.31 -8.79 -3.94
N LEU A 225 -10.18 -8.10 -3.91
CA LEU A 225 -9.56 -7.54 -5.12
C LEU A 225 -8.84 -8.65 -5.89
N THR A 226 -9.09 -8.77 -7.20
CA THR A 226 -8.45 -9.78 -8.05
C THR A 226 -7.41 -9.14 -8.95
N VAL A 227 -6.13 -9.50 -8.79
CA VAL A 227 -5.09 -9.07 -9.76
C VAL A 227 -5.40 -9.69 -11.12
N CYS A 228 -5.29 -8.90 -12.19
CA CYS A 228 -5.64 -9.34 -13.53
C CYS A 228 -4.81 -8.64 -14.61
N GLY A 229 -5.03 -9.02 -15.88
CA GLY A 229 -4.49 -8.34 -17.05
C GLY A 229 -5.56 -8.26 -18.12
N PHE A 230 -5.64 -7.11 -18.79
CA PHE A 230 -6.58 -6.82 -19.88
C PHE A 230 -5.88 -6.03 -20.97
N VAL A 231 -6.53 -5.90 -22.13
CA VAL A 231 -6.07 -4.97 -23.18
C VAL A 231 -6.24 -3.52 -22.68
N PRO A 232 -5.29 -2.61 -22.95
CA PRO A 232 -5.37 -1.22 -22.47
C PRO A 232 -6.59 -0.47 -23.00
N MET A 233 -7.15 0.42 -22.17
CA MET A 233 -8.13 1.41 -22.62
C MET A 233 -7.59 2.24 -23.80
N GLN A 234 -8.48 2.55 -24.74
CA GLN A 234 -8.22 3.36 -25.93
C GLN A 234 -9.12 4.62 -25.92
N GLY A 235 -8.92 5.53 -26.86
CA GLY A 235 -9.70 6.79 -26.92
C GLY A 235 -9.32 7.78 -25.83
N ALA A 236 -10.29 8.57 -25.36
CA ALA A 236 -10.09 9.63 -24.37
C ALA A 236 -9.72 9.13 -22.96
N GLY A 237 -10.03 7.86 -22.66
CA GLY A 237 -9.61 7.15 -21.45
C GLY A 237 -8.26 6.44 -21.56
N ALA A 238 -7.58 6.52 -22.71
CA ALA A 238 -6.22 6.01 -22.86
C ALA A 238 -5.24 6.77 -21.96
N TRP A 239 -4.23 6.07 -21.45
CA TRP A 239 -3.33 6.59 -20.42
C TRP A 239 -1.86 6.26 -20.71
N ASP A 240 -0.98 7.25 -20.52
CA ASP A 240 0.48 7.08 -20.57
C ASP A 240 0.95 6.49 -19.23
N PRO A 241 1.62 5.31 -19.20
CA PRO A 241 2.23 4.78 -17.99
C PRO A 241 3.36 5.66 -17.43
N ASN A 242 3.72 6.77 -18.10
CA ASN A 242 4.77 7.71 -17.69
C ASN A 242 6.09 6.95 -17.48
N LEU A 243 6.37 6.07 -18.44
CA LEU A 243 7.56 5.20 -18.47
C LEU A 243 8.78 6.03 -18.84
N ARG A 244 9.85 5.92 -18.05
CA ARG A 244 11.10 6.67 -18.19
C ARG A 244 12.29 5.71 -18.11
N THR A 245 13.17 5.76 -19.10
CA THR A 245 14.36 4.88 -19.19
C THR A 245 15.58 5.58 -18.63
N ILE A 246 16.32 4.93 -17.73
CA ILE A 246 17.60 5.42 -17.21
C ILE A 246 18.67 5.18 -18.29
N PRO A 247 19.31 6.23 -18.85
CA PRO A 247 20.27 6.09 -19.94
C PRO A 247 21.43 5.16 -19.58
N GLY A 248 21.80 4.27 -20.52
CA GLY A 248 22.95 3.37 -20.38
C GLY A 248 22.83 2.26 -19.33
N ARG A 249 21.67 2.06 -18.68
CA ARG A 249 21.48 1.00 -17.67
C ARG A 249 20.46 -0.08 -18.03
N GLY A 250 19.61 0.14 -19.03
CA GLY A 250 18.49 -0.77 -19.36
C GLY A 250 17.36 -0.78 -18.31
N ILE A 251 17.41 0.11 -17.31
CA ILE A 251 16.39 0.21 -16.25
C ILE A 251 15.28 1.16 -16.71
N ARG A 252 14.01 0.78 -16.52
CA ARG A 252 12.85 1.60 -16.85
C ARG A 252 11.95 1.75 -15.63
N LEU A 253 11.57 2.97 -15.29
CA LEU A 253 10.71 3.31 -14.16
C LEU A 253 9.39 3.90 -14.67
N ALA A 254 8.27 3.43 -14.15
CA ALA A 254 6.94 3.99 -14.43
C ALA A 254 6.35 4.61 -13.15
N PHE A 255 5.90 5.86 -13.21
CA PHE A 255 5.42 6.65 -12.07
C PHE A 255 3.98 7.12 -12.32
N GLU A 256 3.06 6.97 -11.36
CA GLU A 256 1.68 7.43 -11.57
C GLU A 256 1.55 8.95 -11.36
N ASP A 257 2.00 9.47 -10.21
CA ASP A 257 1.86 10.88 -9.81
C ASP A 257 2.96 11.81 -10.37
N GLY A 258 3.38 11.58 -11.62
CA GLY A 258 4.48 12.30 -12.25
C GLY A 258 5.88 11.81 -11.86
N THR A 259 6.91 12.31 -12.53
CA THR A 259 8.31 11.92 -12.28
C THR A 259 8.94 12.86 -11.25
N PRO A 260 9.45 12.40 -10.08
CA PRO A 260 9.92 13.28 -9.01
C PRO A 260 11.21 14.04 -9.36
N MET A 261 12.01 13.53 -10.30
CA MET A 261 13.15 14.23 -10.90
C MET A 261 13.50 13.61 -12.27
N PRO A 262 14.32 14.28 -13.11
CA PRO A 262 14.83 13.68 -14.35
C PRO A 262 15.61 12.37 -14.08
N VAL A 263 15.19 11.25 -14.69
CA VAL A 263 15.71 9.92 -14.36
C VAL A 263 17.13 9.64 -14.85
N ASP A 264 17.66 10.49 -15.73
CA ASP A 264 19.07 10.51 -16.12
C ASP A 264 19.99 10.75 -14.93
N GLN A 265 19.54 11.53 -13.93
CA GLN A 265 20.28 11.81 -12.70
C GLN A 265 20.35 10.61 -11.74
N LEU A 266 19.57 9.54 -12.01
CA LEU A 266 19.71 8.24 -11.33
C LEU A 266 20.78 7.35 -11.98
N ALA A 267 21.29 7.67 -13.17
CA ALA A 267 22.29 6.83 -13.82
C ALA A 267 23.55 6.57 -12.96
N PRO A 268 24.11 7.53 -12.19
CA PRO A 268 25.25 7.28 -11.30
C PRO A 268 24.93 6.43 -10.06
N ALA A 269 23.66 6.23 -9.70
CA ALA A 269 23.26 5.41 -8.56
C ALA A 269 23.66 3.93 -8.73
N PHE A 270 23.87 3.52 -9.98
CA PHE A 270 24.15 2.15 -10.43
C PHE A 270 25.63 1.92 -10.79
N ASP A 271 26.54 2.78 -10.32
CA ASP A 271 28.01 2.58 -10.44
C ASP A 271 28.64 1.95 -9.19
N LYS A 272 27.83 1.62 -8.17
CA LYS A 272 28.25 0.93 -6.95
C LYS A 272 27.31 -0.24 -6.67
N ALA A 273 27.80 -1.23 -5.93
CA ALA A 273 26.95 -2.29 -5.39
C ALA A 273 25.86 -1.68 -4.48
N PRO A 274 24.63 -2.24 -4.47
CA PRO A 274 23.57 -1.77 -3.60
C PRO A 274 23.85 -2.07 -2.13
N SER A 275 23.30 -1.24 -1.25
CA SER A 275 23.08 -1.61 0.16
C SER A 275 21.84 -2.51 0.26
N THR A 276 21.93 -3.64 0.96
CA THR A 276 20.79 -4.53 1.21
C THR A 276 20.27 -4.34 2.63
N VAL A 277 18.96 -4.11 2.78
CA VAL A 277 18.25 -4.10 4.07
C VAL A 277 17.37 -5.34 4.15
N ARG A 278 17.62 -6.20 5.15
CA ARG A 278 16.77 -7.34 5.48
C ARG A 278 15.52 -6.87 6.23
N THR A 279 14.35 -7.37 5.86
CA THR A 279 13.08 -7.00 6.52
C THR A 279 12.73 -7.95 7.66
N ASN A 280 13.27 -9.17 7.65
CA ASN A 280 12.85 -10.32 8.46
C ASN A 280 11.36 -10.72 8.25
N VAL A 281 10.75 -10.30 7.12
CA VAL A 281 9.40 -10.70 6.73
C VAL A 281 9.49 -11.79 5.67
N THR A 282 9.09 -13.01 6.02
CA THR A 282 9.13 -14.16 5.11
C THR A 282 7.81 -14.35 4.36
N VAL A 283 7.86 -15.02 3.21
CA VAL A 283 6.75 -15.27 2.29
C VAL A 283 6.93 -16.64 1.62
N GLY A 284 5.85 -17.39 1.48
CA GLY A 284 5.88 -18.68 0.77
C GLY A 284 6.09 -18.49 -0.73
N GLY A 285 6.77 -19.44 -1.40
CA GLY A 285 7.08 -19.34 -2.84
C GLY A 285 5.87 -19.26 -3.80
N GLU A 286 4.66 -19.54 -3.31
CA GLU A 286 3.38 -19.35 -4.02
C GLU A 286 2.42 -18.39 -3.30
N GLU A 287 2.86 -17.72 -2.23
CA GLU A 287 1.99 -16.81 -1.47
C GLU A 287 1.89 -15.43 -2.16
N PRO A 288 0.68 -14.95 -2.49
CA PRO A 288 0.50 -13.66 -3.16
C PRO A 288 0.78 -12.50 -2.20
N PHE A 289 1.67 -11.59 -2.62
CA PHE A 289 2.05 -10.39 -1.86
C PHE A 289 1.64 -9.09 -2.57
N ASP A 290 0.65 -9.18 -3.45
CA ASP A 290 0.21 -8.08 -4.31
C ASP A 290 -0.34 -6.90 -3.48
N SER A 291 -1.00 -7.22 -2.35
CA SER A 291 -1.48 -6.23 -1.39
C SER A 291 -0.35 -5.47 -0.69
N LEU A 292 0.83 -6.07 -0.46
CA LEU A 292 2.02 -5.31 0.00
C LEU A 292 2.40 -4.27 -1.04
N THR A 293 2.39 -4.62 -2.32
CA THR A 293 2.82 -3.70 -3.38
C THR A 293 1.83 -2.55 -3.61
N LEU A 294 0.53 -2.78 -3.42
CA LEU A 294 -0.50 -1.73 -3.40
C LEU A 294 -0.45 -0.88 -2.12
N TYR A 295 -0.08 -1.46 -0.98
CA TYR A 295 0.18 -0.72 0.25
C TYR A 295 1.37 0.24 0.07
N LEU A 296 2.52 -0.28 -0.36
CA LEU A 296 3.74 0.51 -0.61
C LEU A 296 3.48 1.65 -1.61
N ALA A 297 2.67 1.41 -2.64
CA ALA A 297 2.28 2.41 -3.63
C ALA A 297 1.58 3.64 -3.04
N GLY A 298 0.67 3.46 -2.09
CA GLY A 298 -0.02 4.56 -1.42
C GLY A 298 0.63 5.09 -0.14
N ALA A 299 1.60 4.35 0.41
CA ALA A 299 2.31 4.73 1.64
C ALA A 299 3.59 5.52 1.37
N LEU A 300 4.24 5.32 0.20
CA LEU A 300 5.54 5.90 -0.11
C LEU A 300 5.45 6.92 -1.26
N PRO A 301 5.61 8.22 -1.00
CA PRO A 301 5.76 9.23 -2.06
C PRO A 301 6.89 8.85 -3.03
N GLY A 302 6.78 9.20 -4.31
CA GLY A 302 7.80 8.87 -5.32
C GLY A 302 7.95 7.36 -5.60
N PHE A 303 6.94 6.55 -5.29
CA PHE A 303 6.84 5.16 -5.70
C PHE A 303 6.79 5.02 -7.22
N CYS A 304 7.47 4.00 -7.72
CA CYS A 304 7.53 3.65 -9.13
C CYS A 304 7.60 2.14 -9.34
N ARG A 305 7.27 1.72 -10.56
CA ARG A 305 7.31 0.32 -10.98
C ARG A 305 8.53 0.14 -11.87
N LEU A 306 9.50 -0.63 -11.37
CA LEU A 306 10.79 -0.86 -12.00
C LEU A 306 10.72 -2.08 -12.92
N SER A 307 11.01 -1.91 -14.20
CA SER A 307 11.29 -3.02 -15.12
C SER A 307 12.72 -2.90 -15.65
N VAL A 308 13.24 -4.01 -16.14
CA VAL A 308 14.58 -4.08 -16.75
C VAL A 308 14.42 -4.60 -18.18
N ASP A 309 15.15 -3.99 -19.10
CA ASP A 309 15.24 -4.42 -20.49
C ASP A 309 16.22 -5.59 -20.61
N GLN A 310 15.74 -6.77 -21.02
CA GLN A 310 16.54 -8.00 -20.95
C GLN A 310 17.77 -7.94 -21.88
N ASP A 311 17.62 -7.35 -23.07
CA ASP A 311 18.70 -7.22 -24.06
C ASP A 311 19.65 -6.04 -23.75
N GLY A 312 19.23 -5.10 -22.89
CA GLY A 312 19.94 -3.85 -22.62
C GLY A 312 20.55 -3.70 -21.23
N HIS A 313 20.39 -4.68 -20.33
CA HIS A 313 20.85 -4.57 -18.94
C HIS A 313 22.30 -4.99 -18.72
N ASN A 314 23.01 -4.24 -17.87
CA ASN A 314 24.42 -4.45 -17.53
C ASN A 314 24.64 -5.28 -16.24
N GLY A 315 23.65 -6.05 -15.81
CA GLY A 315 23.71 -6.92 -14.62
C GLY A 315 23.65 -6.23 -13.26
N VAL A 316 23.60 -4.89 -13.17
CA VAL A 316 23.59 -4.15 -11.87
C VAL A 316 22.28 -4.35 -11.08
N ILE A 317 21.18 -4.67 -11.77
CA ILE A 317 19.92 -5.09 -11.16
C ILE A 317 19.58 -6.50 -11.63
N SER A 318 19.40 -7.44 -10.69
CA SER A 318 18.74 -8.72 -10.95
C SER A 318 17.32 -8.44 -11.45
N PRO A 319 16.98 -8.75 -12.71
CA PRO A 319 15.74 -8.28 -13.32
C PRO A 319 14.52 -8.87 -12.61
N PRO A 320 13.46 -8.07 -12.35
CA PRO A 320 12.19 -8.60 -11.90
C PRO A 320 11.52 -9.40 -13.04
N PRO A 321 10.55 -10.29 -12.74
CA PRO A 321 9.90 -11.10 -13.78
C PRO A 321 9.29 -10.22 -14.90
N PRO A 322 9.35 -10.63 -16.19
CA PRO A 322 8.95 -9.75 -17.30
C PRO A 322 7.50 -9.23 -17.25
N HIS A 323 6.59 -10.05 -16.71
CA HIS A 323 5.18 -9.71 -16.49
C HIS A 323 4.91 -9.11 -15.10
N TRP A 324 5.92 -9.02 -14.23
CA TRP A 324 5.80 -8.50 -12.87
C TRP A 324 6.95 -7.55 -12.52
N PRO A 325 6.84 -6.26 -12.90
CA PRO A 325 7.81 -5.25 -12.49
C PRO A 325 8.04 -5.24 -10.96
N GLY A 326 9.20 -4.75 -10.51
CA GLY A 326 9.52 -4.56 -9.11
C GLY A 326 8.85 -3.30 -8.52
N ALA A 327 8.52 -3.32 -7.24
CA ALA A 327 8.16 -2.12 -6.49
C ALA A 327 9.43 -1.35 -6.13
N ALA A 328 9.46 -0.03 -6.34
CA ALA A 328 10.62 0.82 -6.05
C ALA A 328 10.21 2.23 -5.62
N ILE A 329 11.11 2.97 -4.98
CA ILE A 329 10.96 4.40 -4.65
C ILE A 329 12.21 5.18 -5.04
N VAL A 330 12.03 6.46 -5.36
CA VAL A 330 13.11 7.40 -5.67
C VAL A 330 13.26 8.44 -4.55
N ARG A 331 14.50 8.66 -4.09
CA ARG A 331 14.87 9.62 -3.03
C ARG A 331 16.07 10.44 -3.48
N GLY A 332 15.80 11.56 -4.16
CA GLY A 332 16.83 12.30 -4.90
C GLY A 332 17.53 11.38 -5.90
N THR A 333 18.86 11.51 -6.04
CA THR A 333 19.70 10.69 -6.92
C THR A 333 19.91 9.24 -6.42
N SER A 334 18.97 8.70 -5.65
CA SER A 334 19.00 7.36 -5.07
C SER A 334 17.67 6.62 -5.31
N LEU A 335 17.73 5.30 -5.40
CA LEU A 335 16.58 4.43 -5.63
C LEU A 335 16.64 3.23 -4.69
N ALA A 336 15.51 2.86 -4.09
CA ALA A 336 15.36 1.58 -3.40
C ALA A 336 14.33 0.70 -4.12
N ARG A 337 14.55 -0.61 -4.18
CA ARG A 337 13.60 -1.59 -4.74
C ARG A 337 13.34 -2.74 -3.79
N LEU A 338 12.09 -3.20 -3.75
CA LEU A 338 11.70 -4.48 -3.18
C LEU A 338 12.31 -5.61 -4.02
N ALA A 339 12.79 -6.63 -3.34
CA ALA A 339 13.20 -7.92 -3.88
C ALA A 339 12.78 -9.03 -2.91
N HIS A 340 12.96 -10.28 -3.32
CA HIS A 340 12.84 -11.44 -2.45
C HIS A 340 14.05 -12.36 -2.65
N GLU A 341 14.54 -12.94 -1.55
CA GLU A 341 15.66 -13.90 -1.57
C GLU A 341 15.21 -15.21 -0.92
N ARG A 342 15.52 -16.35 -1.55
CA ARG A 342 15.17 -17.66 -1.00
C ARG A 342 16.05 -17.95 0.22
N ILE A 343 15.41 -18.21 1.36
CA ILE A 343 16.07 -18.54 2.63
C ILE A 343 15.95 -20.03 3.00
N GLY A 344 14.99 -20.75 2.39
CA GLY A 344 14.79 -22.17 2.63
C GLY A 344 13.87 -22.83 1.62
N ASP A 345 13.45 -24.06 1.92
CA ASP A 345 12.52 -24.85 1.09
C ASP A 345 11.04 -24.70 1.54
N GLY A 346 10.81 -24.22 2.76
CA GLY A 346 9.50 -24.07 3.38
C GLY A 346 8.79 -25.40 3.68
N ASP A 347 7.70 -25.35 4.44
CA ASP A 347 6.95 -26.52 4.92
C ASP A 347 6.40 -27.45 3.81
N HIS A 348 6.42 -27.01 2.55
CA HIS A 348 5.87 -27.73 1.39
C HIS A 348 6.88 -27.90 0.24
N GLY A 349 8.16 -27.57 0.44
CA GLY A 349 9.20 -27.67 -0.61
C GLY A 349 9.07 -26.63 -1.74
N LYS A 350 8.12 -25.69 -1.63
CA LYS A 350 7.83 -24.64 -2.63
C LYS A 350 8.77 -23.44 -2.56
N GLY A 351 9.70 -23.44 -1.59
CA GLY A 351 10.56 -22.30 -1.25
C GLY A 351 9.96 -21.44 -0.14
N GLU A 352 10.82 -21.02 0.78
CA GLU A 352 10.56 -19.89 1.67
C GLU A 352 11.50 -18.76 1.28
N HIS A 353 10.96 -17.55 1.18
CA HIS A 353 11.68 -16.35 0.76
C HIS A 353 11.56 -15.25 1.82
N GLU A 354 12.57 -14.41 1.97
CA GLU A 354 12.48 -13.16 2.73
C GLU A 354 12.33 -11.98 1.76
N PHE A 355 11.49 -10.99 2.09
CA PHE A 355 11.55 -9.70 1.43
C PHE A 355 12.84 -8.96 1.83
N VAL A 356 13.57 -8.45 0.85
CA VAL A 356 14.80 -7.67 1.07
C VAL A 356 14.77 -6.42 0.21
N ILE A 357 15.29 -5.31 0.71
CA ILE A 357 15.28 -4.04 -0.03
C ILE A 357 16.70 -3.72 -0.53
N HIS A 358 16.83 -3.49 -1.83
CA HIS A 358 18.09 -3.11 -2.47
C HIS A 358 18.11 -1.61 -2.75
N GLY A 359 19.00 -0.90 -2.06
CA GLY A 359 19.23 0.54 -2.16
C GLY A 359 20.43 0.90 -3.02
N TYR A 360 20.24 1.80 -3.98
CA TYR A 360 21.23 2.26 -4.96
C TYR A 360 21.42 3.78 -4.84
N GLY A 361 22.63 4.28 -5.09
CA GLY A 361 22.96 5.70 -4.94
C GLY A 361 23.31 6.14 -3.51
N PRO A 362 23.69 7.43 -3.31
CA PRO A 362 24.30 7.92 -2.07
C PRO A 362 23.40 7.80 -0.83
N ALA A 363 22.09 7.99 -0.99
CA ALA A 363 21.07 7.81 0.06
C ALA A 363 20.29 6.49 -0.12
N GLY A 364 20.81 5.55 -0.93
CA GLY A 364 20.14 4.29 -1.25
C GLY A 364 19.78 3.47 -0.01
N HIS A 365 20.64 3.47 1.01
CA HIS A 365 20.40 2.76 2.27
C HIS A 365 19.23 3.37 3.07
N LEU A 366 19.10 4.70 3.13
CA LEU A 366 17.97 5.36 3.81
C LEU A 366 16.64 5.03 3.13
N ALA A 367 16.61 5.11 1.79
CA ALA A 367 15.44 4.70 1.00
C ALA A 367 15.12 3.21 1.16
N ALA A 368 16.15 2.36 1.32
CA ALA A 368 15.97 0.93 1.54
C ALA A 368 15.34 0.64 2.92
N THR A 369 15.76 1.36 3.96
CA THR A 369 15.16 1.29 5.29
C THR A 369 13.73 1.79 5.31
N GLU A 370 13.46 2.95 4.70
CA GLU A 370 12.11 3.52 4.64
C GLU A 370 11.11 2.52 4.05
N MET A 371 11.46 1.89 2.93
CA MET A 371 10.64 0.82 2.34
C MET A 371 10.57 -0.42 3.25
N ALA A 372 11.65 -0.81 3.93
CA ALA A 372 11.65 -1.95 4.85
C ALA A 372 10.73 -1.74 6.06
N GLU A 373 10.73 -0.54 6.66
CA GLU A 373 9.80 -0.18 7.75
C GLU A 373 8.34 -0.29 7.29
N HIS A 374 8.03 0.10 6.05
CA HIS A 374 6.69 -0.04 5.48
C HIS A 374 6.32 -1.50 5.16
N VAL A 375 7.26 -2.35 4.72
CA VAL A 375 7.04 -3.81 4.59
C VAL A 375 6.70 -4.43 5.96
N GLN A 376 7.42 -4.04 7.00
CA GLN A 376 7.20 -4.49 8.38
C GLN A 376 5.87 -3.97 8.96
N HIS A 377 5.49 -2.71 8.66
CA HIS A 377 4.20 -2.15 9.04
C HIS A 377 3.05 -2.92 8.39
N TRP A 378 3.13 -3.18 7.08
CA TRP A 378 2.15 -4.01 6.38
C TRP A 378 2.06 -5.42 6.95
N GLN A 379 3.20 -6.06 7.23
CA GLN A 379 3.25 -7.37 7.89
C GLN A 379 2.49 -7.37 9.23
N HIS A 380 2.71 -6.37 10.07
CA HIS A 380 2.18 -6.35 11.44
C HIS A 380 0.69 -5.99 11.49
N ASN A 381 0.24 -5.09 10.61
CA ASN A 381 -1.10 -4.49 10.68
C ASN A 381 -2.07 -5.00 9.62
N HIS A 382 -1.58 -5.37 8.42
CA HIS A 382 -2.42 -5.44 7.21
C HIS A 382 -2.35 -6.77 6.43
N ARG A 383 -1.26 -7.55 6.49
CA ARG A 383 -1.13 -8.83 5.75
C ARG A 383 -2.23 -9.84 6.11
N ALA A 384 -2.67 -9.83 7.36
CA ALA A 384 -3.75 -10.69 7.84
C ALA A 384 -5.18 -10.17 7.51
N ALA A 385 -5.32 -8.99 6.91
CA ALA A 385 -6.63 -8.44 6.55
C ALA A 385 -7.18 -9.10 5.27
N PRO A 386 -8.49 -9.44 5.20
CA PRO A 386 -9.04 -10.15 4.03
C PRO A 386 -8.89 -9.41 2.69
N CYS A 387 -8.99 -8.09 2.71
CA CYS A 387 -8.65 -7.17 1.62
C CYS A 387 -8.70 -5.72 2.15
N PRO A 388 -8.01 -4.77 1.50
CA PRO A 388 -8.26 -3.34 1.73
C PRO A 388 -9.60 -2.91 1.10
N ARG A 389 -10.24 -1.88 1.67
CA ARG A 389 -11.48 -1.31 1.13
C ARG A 389 -11.18 -0.11 0.26
N ILE A 390 -11.60 -0.16 -1.01
CA ILE A 390 -11.43 0.92 -1.97
C ILE A 390 -12.74 1.70 -2.08
N THR A 391 -12.64 3.02 -1.90
CA THR A 391 -13.74 3.97 -2.08
C THR A 391 -13.40 4.92 -3.22
N VAL A 392 -14.27 5.04 -4.22
CA VAL A 392 -14.10 5.96 -5.35
C VAL A 392 -15.22 7.00 -5.32
N GLN A 393 -14.84 8.27 -5.37
CA GLN A 393 -15.75 9.42 -5.36
C GLN A 393 -15.61 10.23 -6.65
N PRO A 394 -16.68 10.85 -7.17
CA PRO A 394 -16.54 11.86 -8.23
C PRO A 394 -15.68 13.02 -7.71
N LYS A 395 -14.74 13.50 -8.52
CA LYS A 395 -13.75 14.53 -8.12
C LYS A 395 -14.39 15.85 -7.71
N ASP A 396 -15.52 16.20 -8.32
CA ASP A 396 -16.28 17.43 -8.02
C ASP A 396 -17.26 17.26 -6.84
N ALA A 397 -17.39 16.05 -6.27
CA ALA A 397 -18.21 15.82 -5.07
C ALA A 397 -17.49 16.22 -3.77
N THR A 398 -16.16 16.24 -3.79
CA THR A 398 -15.36 17.00 -2.82
C THR A 398 -15.37 18.47 -3.20
N GLY A 399 -15.62 19.36 -2.23
CA GLY A 399 -15.31 20.79 -2.38
C GLY A 399 -13.80 21.04 -2.60
N PRO A 400 -13.34 22.29 -2.72
CA PRO A 400 -11.95 22.60 -3.08
C PRO A 400 -10.94 22.15 -2.00
N THR A 401 -10.54 20.87 -2.07
CA THR A 401 -9.46 20.26 -1.30
C THR A 401 -8.14 20.56 -1.97
N SER A 402 -7.21 21.17 -1.24
CA SER A 402 -5.78 21.10 -1.54
C SER A 402 -5.33 19.64 -1.57
N ALA A 403 -4.49 19.25 -2.52
CA ALA A 403 -3.83 17.95 -2.49
C ALA A 403 -3.02 17.77 -1.18
N ASP A 404 -2.48 18.88 -0.66
CA ASP A 404 -1.75 19.00 0.61
C ASP A 404 -2.56 18.63 1.87
N THR A 405 -3.86 18.35 1.75
CA THR A 405 -4.73 17.93 2.87
C THR A 405 -5.22 16.49 2.79
N ASP A 406 -4.88 15.75 1.73
CA ASP A 406 -5.24 14.34 1.60
C ASP A 406 -4.15 13.40 2.12
N GLY A 407 -4.56 12.45 2.98
CA GLY A 407 -3.64 11.51 3.63
C GLY A 407 -3.17 10.36 2.73
N LEU A 408 -2.28 9.52 3.27
CA LEU A 408 -1.74 8.35 2.59
C LEU A 408 -2.83 7.45 2.00
N HIS A 409 -2.50 6.80 0.88
CA HIS A 409 -3.39 5.96 0.07
C HIS A 409 -4.64 6.68 -0.51
N VAL A 410 -4.56 7.98 -0.75
CA VAL A 410 -5.48 8.73 -1.64
C VAL A 410 -4.81 8.93 -2.99
N PHE A 411 -5.54 8.67 -4.07
CA PHE A 411 -5.08 8.84 -5.46
C PHE A 411 -6.05 9.73 -6.24
N HIS A 412 -5.53 10.76 -6.91
CA HIS A 412 -6.31 11.68 -7.71
C HIS A 412 -6.24 11.29 -9.19
N LYS A 413 -7.39 10.98 -9.79
CA LYS A 413 -7.50 10.67 -11.22
C LYS A 413 -8.04 11.88 -12.00
N LYS A 414 -8.45 11.69 -13.25
CA LYS A 414 -9.01 12.72 -14.14
C LYS A 414 -10.40 13.14 -13.66
N TYR A 415 -11.29 12.17 -13.43
CA TYR A 415 -12.69 12.28 -13.03
C TYR A 415 -12.98 11.85 -11.59
N THR A 416 -12.14 11.00 -10.99
CA THR A 416 -12.39 10.45 -9.65
C THR A 416 -11.28 10.75 -8.64
N ARG A 417 -11.63 10.62 -7.35
CA ARG A 417 -10.73 10.55 -6.21
C ARG A 417 -10.90 9.18 -5.57
N ILE A 418 -9.82 8.42 -5.46
CA ILE A 418 -9.80 7.05 -4.94
C ILE A 418 -9.15 7.08 -3.56
N LYS A 419 -9.75 6.45 -2.56
CA LYS A 419 -9.14 6.20 -1.25
C LYS A 419 -9.07 4.71 -0.99
N ILE A 420 -7.94 4.23 -0.46
CA ILE A 420 -7.81 2.88 0.08
C ILE A 420 -7.75 2.92 1.60
N ASP A 421 -8.76 2.36 2.26
CA ASP A 421 -8.72 2.07 3.70
C ASP A 421 -8.07 0.70 3.94
N TRP A 422 -6.96 0.66 4.67
CA TRP A 422 -6.33 -0.58 5.10
C TRP A 422 -6.85 -1.02 6.48
N PRO A 423 -7.55 -2.17 6.61
CA PRO A 423 -7.94 -2.68 7.91
C PRO A 423 -6.71 -3.01 8.75
N VAL A 424 -6.74 -2.63 10.02
CA VAL A 424 -5.80 -3.16 11.02
C VAL A 424 -6.39 -4.42 11.61
N VAL A 425 -5.63 -5.51 11.67
CA VAL A 425 -6.04 -6.77 12.35
C VAL A 425 -5.44 -6.81 13.76
N PRO A 426 -6.24 -6.64 14.83
CA PRO A 426 -5.71 -6.69 16.19
C PRO A 426 -5.35 -8.14 16.57
N GLY A 427 -4.08 -8.37 16.91
CA GLY A 427 -3.66 -9.57 17.63
C GLY A 427 -2.97 -10.67 16.81
N THR A 428 -2.70 -10.50 15.51
CA THR A 428 -1.88 -11.44 14.72
C THR A 428 -0.38 -11.28 14.95
N ALA A 429 0.02 -11.17 16.22
CA ALA A 429 1.40 -11.43 16.61
C ALA A 429 1.65 -12.94 16.55
N ALA A 430 2.69 -13.38 15.83
CA ALA A 430 3.18 -14.75 15.96
C ALA A 430 3.54 -15.01 17.44
N PRO A 431 3.27 -16.22 17.99
CA PRO A 431 3.46 -16.48 19.41
C PRO A 431 4.93 -16.35 19.79
N ALA A 432 5.26 -15.32 20.56
CA ALA A 432 6.60 -15.12 21.08
C ALA A 432 7.03 -16.33 21.92
N LEU A 433 8.22 -16.86 21.63
CA LEU A 433 8.81 -18.00 22.32
C LEU A 433 8.88 -17.75 23.83
N VAL A 434 8.07 -18.48 24.59
CA VAL A 434 7.96 -18.31 26.04
C VAL A 434 9.18 -18.90 26.73
N LEU A 435 9.93 -18.04 27.43
CA LEU A 435 10.83 -18.46 28.51
C LEU A 435 10.30 -17.96 29.88
N PRO A 436 10.53 -18.69 30.99
CA PRO A 436 9.81 -18.43 32.24
C PRO A 436 10.22 -17.13 32.94
N ARG A 437 9.24 -16.53 33.64
CA ARG A 437 9.40 -15.29 34.42
C ARG A 437 10.29 -15.50 35.65
N LEU A 438 11.05 -14.45 36.00
CA LEU A 438 11.24 -14.05 37.39
C LEU A 438 10.72 -12.62 37.60
N SER A 439 10.54 -12.24 38.86
CA SER A 439 9.45 -11.35 39.28
C SER A 439 9.89 -10.08 40.00
N ALA A 440 9.01 -9.06 39.92
CA ALA A 440 8.87 -7.95 40.87
C ALA A 440 9.99 -6.88 40.87
N SER A 441 9.73 -5.61 41.21
CA SER A 441 8.46 -4.86 41.28
C SER A 441 8.69 -3.36 41.51
N ALA A 442 7.70 -2.55 41.11
CA ALA A 442 7.41 -1.20 41.60
C ALA A 442 8.32 -0.01 41.17
N ASN A 443 7.65 1.04 40.66
CA ASN A 443 7.67 2.47 41.09
C ASN A 443 9.01 3.09 41.53
N ALA A 444 9.42 4.32 41.12
CA ALA A 444 8.69 5.58 40.80
C ALA A 444 9.64 6.57 40.04
N ARG A 445 9.42 7.84 39.60
CA ARG A 445 8.25 8.74 39.34
C ARG A 445 8.13 10.10 40.13
N GLN A 446 8.35 11.27 39.46
CA GLN A 446 7.74 12.66 39.58
C GLN A 446 8.46 13.92 40.22
N ASP A 447 9.19 14.90 39.59
CA ASP A 447 9.91 15.03 38.27
C ASP A 447 10.71 16.36 37.83
N GLN A 448 10.15 17.40 37.13
CA GLN A 448 10.32 17.87 35.69
C GLN A 448 11.09 19.31 35.38
N ASP A 449 10.82 20.19 34.33
CA ASP A 449 11.52 21.40 33.59
C ASP A 449 10.72 22.72 33.00
N PRO A 450 10.76 24.00 33.49
CA PRO A 450 10.04 25.07 32.70
C PRO A 450 10.68 26.46 32.65
N GLY A 451 10.81 27.25 31.54
CA GLY A 451 10.48 27.12 30.10
C GLY A 451 10.50 28.35 29.12
N CYS A 452 11.43 29.33 29.17
CA CYS A 452 11.82 30.29 28.07
C CYS A 452 10.90 31.47 27.56
N PRO A 453 11.51 32.60 27.05
CA PRO A 453 10.96 33.63 26.11
C PRO A 453 11.93 34.06 24.93
N ALA A 454 11.62 34.78 23.80
CA ALA A 454 10.39 35.13 23.04
C ALA A 454 10.63 35.80 21.63
N ARG A 455 10.46 35.06 20.49
CA ARG A 455 10.13 35.52 19.07
C ARG A 455 11.14 36.46 18.32
N SER A 456 11.16 36.70 16.98
CA SER A 456 10.47 36.18 15.74
C SER A 456 11.06 36.74 14.40
N GLN A 457 10.67 36.18 13.24
CA GLN A 457 10.54 36.75 11.85
C GLN A 457 11.42 36.24 10.66
N SER A 458 10.91 35.20 9.97
CA SER A 458 10.54 35.18 8.53
C SER A 458 11.50 35.62 7.39
N SER A 459 11.89 34.67 6.53
CA SER A 459 11.83 34.82 5.06
C SER A 459 11.57 33.44 4.38
N ARG A 460 10.82 33.39 3.27
CA ARG A 460 10.50 32.13 2.55
C ARG A 460 11.44 31.89 1.37
N VAL A 461 11.89 30.65 1.23
CA VAL A 461 12.56 30.06 0.05
C VAL A 461 11.77 28.78 -0.33
N ALA A 462 11.94 28.25 -1.53
CA ALA A 462 11.32 26.97 -1.91
C ALA A 462 11.87 25.83 -1.03
N THR A 463 10.98 25.10 -0.35
CA THR A 463 11.33 24.10 0.65
C THR A 463 11.07 22.67 0.15
N THR A 464 12.03 21.79 0.38
CA THR A 464 11.80 20.36 0.69
C THR A 464 10.62 20.23 1.66
N PRO A 465 9.79 19.16 1.63
CA PRO A 465 8.80 18.93 2.69
C PRO A 465 9.44 19.12 4.05
N ALA A 466 8.79 19.89 4.93
CA ALA A 466 9.32 20.17 6.24
C ALA A 466 9.46 18.85 7.01
N PRO A 467 10.40 18.74 7.99
CA PRO A 467 10.44 17.58 8.88
C PRO A 467 9.05 17.28 9.50
N ALA A 468 8.26 18.33 9.76
CA ALA A 468 6.87 18.22 10.20
C ALA A 468 5.96 17.43 9.24
N ASP A 469 6.08 17.63 7.92
CA ASP A 469 5.23 16.96 6.94
C ASP A 469 5.50 15.43 6.93
N TYR A 470 6.77 15.03 7.05
CA TYR A 470 7.18 13.63 7.13
C TYR A 470 6.65 12.93 8.40
N TRP A 471 6.89 13.52 9.57
CA TRP A 471 6.45 12.91 10.83
C TRP A 471 4.93 12.97 11.01
N GLU A 472 4.25 14.01 10.53
CA GLU A 472 2.79 14.09 10.57
C GLU A 472 2.13 13.01 9.71
N GLN A 473 2.62 12.76 8.49
CA GLN A 473 2.12 11.66 7.65
C GLN A 473 2.23 10.30 8.37
N LEU A 474 3.34 10.05 9.09
CA LEU A 474 3.52 8.84 9.89
C LEU A 474 2.55 8.76 11.08
N TRP A 475 2.39 9.83 11.85
CA TRP A 475 1.52 9.86 13.03
C TRP A 475 0.03 9.80 12.68
N ALA A 476 -0.38 10.53 11.63
CA ALA A 476 -1.74 10.51 11.06
C ALA A 476 -2.06 9.14 10.42
N GLY A 477 -1.08 8.52 9.76
CA GLY A 477 -1.12 7.13 9.28
C GLY A 477 -1.14 6.06 10.38
N GLY A 478 -1.23 6.45 11.66
CA GLY A 478 -1.37 5.53 12.78
C GLY A 478 -0.08 4.85 13.23
N ARG A 479 1.10 5.26 12.75
CA ARG A 479 2.39 4.72 13.23
C ARG A 479 2.52 5.00 14.73
N ARG A 480 2.99 4.00 15.47
CA ARG A 480 3.33 4.04 16.90
C ARG A 480 4.74 3.53 17.11
N TYR A 481 5.34 3.91 18.23
CA TYR A 481 6.75 3.63 18.53
C TYR A 481 6.85 2.87 19.85
N ARG A 482 7.94 2.13 20.03
CA ARG A 482 8.23 1.30 21.21
C ARG A 482 7.86 2.03 22.52
N GLU A 483 6.92 1.51 23.29
CA GLU A 483 6.57 2.08 24.60
C GLU A 483 7.77 2.11 25.56
N VAL A 484 7.70 2.97 26.58
CA VAL A 484 8.70 2.99 27.66
C VAL A 484 8.58 1.72 28.49
N THR A 485 9.67 0.95 28.55
CA THR A 485 9.73 -0.31 29.31
C THR A 485 9.91 -0.06 30.81
N SER A 486 9.61 -1.04 31.67
CA SER A 486 9.90 -0.94 33.11
C SER A 486 11.39 -0.70 33.40
N THR A 487 12.28 -1.35 32.64
CA THR A 487 13.74 -1.15 32.76
C THR A 487 14.13 0.27 32.41
N GLU A 488 13.57 0.83 31.33
CA GLU A 488 13.80 2.21 30.92
C GLU A 488 13.26 3.22 31.94
N ALA A 489 12.08 2.96 32.50
CA ALA A 489 11.47 3.78 33.54
C ALA A 489 12.29 3.81 34.84
N THR A 490 12.86 2.67 35.25
CA THR A 490 13.80 2.60 36.38
C THR A 490 15.10 3.34 36.06
N LEU A 491 15.71 3.11 34.89
CA LEU A 491 16.94 3.79 34.49
C LEU A 491 16.76 5.31 34.44
N LEU A 492 15.63 5.80 33.92
CA LEU A 492 15.24 7.22 33.96
C LEU A 492 15.21 7.70 35.42
N ALA A 493 14.41 7.07 36.26
CA ALA A 493 14.20 7.46 37.66
C ALA A 493 15.50 7.54 38.47
N ASP A 494 16.38 6.55 38.33
CA ASP A 494 17.69 6.51 39.02
C ASP A 494 18.62 7.66 38.61
N HIS A 495 18.51 8.15 37.37
CA HIS A 495 19.36 9.21 36.83
C HIS A 495 18.81 10.62 37.04
N VAL A 496 17.49 10.79 37.16
CA VAL A 496 16.85 12.12 37.22
C VAL A 496 16.22 12.44 38.58
N GLY A 497 15.80 11.40 39.33
CA GLY A 497 15.39 11.47 40.73
C GLY A 497 14.07 12.20 41.02
N PRO A 498 13.53 12.03 42.26
CA PRO A 498 12.20 12.47 42.68
C PRO A 498 12.06 13.99 42.64
N GLY A 499 11.12 14.53 41.88
CA GLY A 499 11.17 15.95 41.50
C GLY A 499 10.11 16.92 42.02
N ARG A 500 9.11 16.49 42.79
CA ARG A 500 8.45 17.36 43.80
C ARG A 500 7.82 18.66 43.26
N GLY A 501 7.14 18.59 42.11
CA GLY A 501 6.45 19.74 41.52
C GLY A 501 7.30 20.66 40.63
N ARG A 502 8.55 20.27 40.31
CA ARG A 502 9.24 20.75 39.10
C ARG A 502 8.39 20.34 37.83
N PRO A 503 7.97 21.24 36.90
CA PRO A 503 7.17 20.99 35.64
C PRO A 503 7.95 20.97 34.28
N ALA A 504 7.86 20.09 33.21
CA ALA A 504 8.90 19.83 32.10
C ALA A 504 8.74 19.98 30.56
N LEU A 505 9.75 19.46 29.80
CA LEU A 505 9.76 18.97 28.42
C LEU A 505 10.01 17.44 28.21
N ASP A 506 9.31 16.89 27.22
CA ASP A 506 9.67 15.68 26.46
C ASP A 506 9.72 16.05 24.96
N ILE A 507 10.91 16.01 24.34
CA ILE A 507 11.15 16.46 22.95
C ILE A 507 10.84 15.33 21.96
N GLY A 508 9.87 15.55 21.07
CA GLY A 508 9.37 14.54 20.14
C GLY A 508 8.59 13.46 20.90
N THR A 509 7.68 13.91 21.76
CA THR A 509 6.96 13.09 22.74
C THR A 509 6.09 12.01 22.11
N GLY A 510 5.71 12.16 20.82
CA GLY A 510 4.84 11.23 20.13
C GLY A 510 3.46 11.15 20.78
N GLU A 511 2.99 9.93 21.07
CA GLU A 511 1.79 9.68 21.89
C GLU A 511 2.03 9.84 23.40
N GLY A 512 3.15 10.45 23.80
CA GLY A 512 3.39 10.85 25.17
C GLY A 512 3.84 9.74 26.12
N SER A 513 4.36 8.62 25.60
CA SER A 513 4.73 7.46 26.44
C SER A 513 5.78 7.82 27.50
N LEU A 514 6.79 8.64 27.14
CA LEU A 514 7.81 9.11 28.08
C LEU A 514 7.30 10.26 28.96
N ALA A 515 6.70 11.31 28.39
CA ALA A 515 5.96 12.35 29.12
C ALA A 515 4.94 11.82 30.16
N ARG A 516 4.37 10.63 29.95
CA ARG A 516 3.49 9.93 30.90
C ARG A 516 4.19 8.97 31.85
N HIS A 517 5.43 8.51 31.60
CA HIS A 517 6.12 7.45 32.37
C HIS A 517 6.58 7.80 33.80
N LEU A 518 5.62 8.39 34.48
CA LEU A 518 5.78 9.53 35.34
C LEU A 518 4.53 9.58 36.23
N HIS A 519 3.34 9.72 35.64
CA HIS A 519 2.31 10.65 36.09
C HIS A 519 1.42 10.27 37.31
N GLN A 520 2.02 10.01 38.48
CA GLN A 520 1.29 9.82 39.75
C GLN A 520 1.98 10.43 41.02
N LEU A 521 2.37 11.72 41.01
CA LEU A 521 2.81 12.57 42.17
C LEU A 521 3.31 14.02 41.85
N GLY A 522 3.53 14.44 40.58
CA GLY A 522 4.03 15.78 40.18
C GLY A 522 5.21 15.93 39.16
N TYR A 523 5.29 15.19 38.04
CA TYR A 523 6.09 15.58 36.83
C TYR A 523 5.19 16.52 35.95
N ARG A 524 4.83 17.78 36.31
CA ARG A 524 3.90 18.62 35.48
C ARG A 524 4.49 18.92 34.09
N THR A 525 4.32 18.08 33.08
CA THR A 525 5.13 18.19 31.86
C THR A 525 4.51 18.99 30.73
N THR A 526 5.35 19.34 29.77
CA THR A 526 5.07 19.77 28.41
C THR A 526 5.57 18.63 27.53
N GLY A 527 4.69 17.80 26.97
CA GLY A 527 5.08 16.96 25.85
C GLY A 527 5.05 17.83 24.60
N ILE A 528 6.18 17.96 23.89
CA ILE A 528 6.19 18.62 22.58
C ILE A 528 6.41 17.63 21.46
N ASP A 529 5.70 17.88 20.37
CA ASP A 529 5.92 17.29 19.08
C ASP A 529 5.53 18.33 18.03
N PHE A 530 6.14 18.30 16.86
CA PHE A 530 5.77 19.18 15.75
C PHE A 530 4.77 18.53 14.80
N ALA A 531 4.43 17.25 15.00
CA ALA A 531 3.33 16.56 14.32
C ALA A 531 2.00 16.77 15.10
N PRO A 532 0.99 17.47 14.53
CA PRO A 532 -0.34 17.61 15.13
C PRO A 532 -0.99 16.28 15.57
N SER A 533 -0.84 15.21 14.79
CA SER A 533 -1.39 13.88 15.08
C SER A 533 -0.66 13.15 16.20
N ALA A 534 0.62 13.45 16.46
CA ALA A 534 1.32 12.98 17.67
C ALA A 534 0.66 13.58 18.91
N ILE A 535 0.55 14.91 18.94
CA ILE A 535 -0.11 15.67 20.01
C ILE A 535 -1.58 15.25 20.20
N ALA A 536 -2.29 14.92 19.11
CA ALA A 536 -3.64 14.36 19.20
C ALA A 536 -3.63 12.96 19.84
N ALA A 537 -2.71 12.06 19.46
CA ALA A 537 -2.58 10.73 20.07
C ALA A 537 -2.21 10.81 21.56
N ALA A 538 -1.32 11.72 21.95
CA ALA A 538 -0.95 11.95 23.35
C ALA A 538 -2.13 12.44 24.20
N ARG A 539 -2.92 13.39 23.66
CA ARG A 539 -4.17 13.86 24.29
C ARG A 539 -5.21 12.75 24.41
N ASN A 540 -5.40 11.96 23.36
CA ASN A 540 -6.41 10.89 23.31
C ASN A 540 -6.06 9.67 24.20
N THR A 541 -4.79 9.47 24.54
CA THR A 541 -4.33 8.39 25.44
C THR A 541 -4.24 8.81 26.90
N GLN A 542 -4.39 10.10 27.22
CA GLN A 542 -4.41 10.58 28.60
C GLN A 542 -5.77 10.34 29.29
N GLN A 543 -5.73 9.86 30.52
CA GLN A 543 -6.89 9.80 31.41
C GLN A 543 -6.59 10.51 32.72
N GLY A 544 -7.40 11.52 33.06
CA GLY A 544 -7.21 12.34 34.26
C GLY A 544 -6.14 13.43 34.11
N GLU A 545 -5.61 13.88 35.25
CA GLU A 545 -4.48 14.80 35.29
C GLU A 545 -3.22 14.16 34.69
N GLY A 546 -2.41 14.97 34.03
CA GLY A 546 -1.30 14.48 33.23
C GLY A 546 -0.52 15.62 32.57
N PRO A 547 0.32 15.29 31.58
CA PRO A 547 1.01 16.26 30.74
C PRO A 547 0.13 17.35 30.13
N ALA A 548 0.70 18.55 29.97
CA ALA A 548 0.29 19.48 28.94
C ALA A 548 0.92 19.06 27.60
N TRP A 549 0.18 19.18 26.50
CA TRP A 549 0.62 18.75 25.18
C TRP A 549 0.65 19.93 24.21
N HIS A 550 1.83 20.27 23.69
CA HIS A 550 2.08 21.48 22.90
C HIS A 550 2.61 21.12 21.51
N LEU A 551 1.97 21.67 20.47
CA LEU A 551 2.46 21.58 19.09
C LEU A 551 3.62 22.57 18.93
N MET A 552 4.83 22.08 18.71
CA MET A 552 6.05 22.90 18.62
C MET A 552 7.23 22.16 17.99
N ASP A 553 7.96 22.83 17.10
CA ASP A 553 9.25 22.37 16.60
C ASP A 553 10.41 22.83 17.50
N PHE A 554 10.98 21.90 18.27
CA PHE A 554 12.12 22.19 19.14
C PHE A 554 13.36 22.68 18.38
N THR A 555 13.49 22.48 17.08
CA THR A 555 14.64 22.90 16.28
C THR A 555 14.50 24.35 15.80
N SER A 556 13.33 24.75 15.28
CA SER A 556 13.13 26.04 14.61
C SER A 556 12.29 27.06 15.38
N ASP A 557 11.32 26.64 16.22
CA ASP A 557 10.48 27.60 16.95
C ASP A 557 11.30 28.43 17.93
N GLY A 558 10.76 29.58 18.34
CA GLY A 558 11.27 30.26 19.52
C GLY A 558 11.00 29.38 20.74
N LEU A 559 12.05 28.92 21.43
CA LEU A 559 12.00 28.09 22.65
C LEU A 559 10.92 28.58 23.66
N SER A 560 10.69 29.89 23.66
CA SER A 560 9.56 30.64 24.22
C SER A 560 8.11 30.16 24.10
N ALA A 561 7.80 29.11 23.34
CA ALA A 561 6.45 28.52 23.33
C ALA A 561 6.24 27.50 24.47
N LEU A 562 7.30 27.25 25.24
CA LEU A 562 7.36 26.40 26.43
C LEU A 562 6.93 27.20 27.71
N PRO A 563 6.62 26.58 28.86
CA PRO A 563 5.70 27.24 29.83
C PRO A 563 6.17 28.16 31.00
N ASP A 564 7.42 28.15 31.53
CA ASP A 564 7.84 29.01 32.70
C ASP A 564 9.34 29.54 32.58
N PRO A 565 10.31 29.61 33.55
CA PRO A 565 11.73 30.04 33.32
C PRO A 565 12.81 29.06 32.72
N ALA A 566 13.37 28.05 33.42
CA ALA A 566 14.38 27.04 32.94
C ALA A 566 14.21 25.59 33.51
N TYR A 567 14.94 24.61 32.95
CA TYR A 567 14.55 23.17 32.86
C TYR A 567 15.36 22.10 33.71
N ALA A 568 14.80 21.32 34.65
CA ALA A 568 15.57 20.32 35.46
C ALA A 568 15.72 18.85 34.97
N VAL A 569 14.84 18.29 34.12
CA VAL A 569 14.98 17.04 33.34
C VAL A 569 14.45 17.15 31.90
N VAL A 570 15.30 17.49 30.93
CA VAL A 570 14.95 17.51 29.49
C VAL A 570 15.02 16.11 28.92
N ALA A 571 13.92 15.59 28.38
CA ALA A 571 13.91 14.29 27.71
C ALA A 571 13.98 14.41 26.18
N CYS A 572 14.69 13.49 25.54
CA CYS A 572 14.75 13.33 24.08
C CYS A 572 14.95 11.84 23.74
N ARG A 573 13.85 11.13 23.43
CA ARG A 573 13.83 9.67 23.28
C ARG A 573 13.59 9.24 21.83
N LEU A 574 14.53 8.48 21.27
CA LEU A 574 14.57 8.03 19.86
C LEU A 574 14.57 9.17 18.82
N VAL A 575 14.75 10.41 19.29
CA VAL A 575 14.61 11.65 18.50
C VAL A 575 15.97 12.26 18.13
N TYR A 576 17.00 12.13 18.97
CA TYR A 576 18.33 12.73 18.74
C TYR A 576 18.99 12.28 17.43
N ARG A 577 18.76 11.03 16.99
CA ARG A 577 19.20 10.52 15.68
C ARG A 577 18.79 11.43 14.51
N TRP A 578 17.56 11.96 14.55
CA TRP A 578 16.92 12.75 13.49
C TRP A 578 17.26 14.24 13.50
N MET A 579 18.17 14.68 14.38
CA MET A 579 18.64 16.06 14.38
C MET A 579 19.70 16.25 13.29
N ASP A 580 19.42 17.11 12.31
CA ASP A 580 20.37 17.46 11.25
C ASP A 580 21.57 18.25 11.83
N ASP A 581 21.29 19.38 12.48
CA ASP A 581 22.30 20.12 13.26
C ASP A 581 22.24 19.70 14.74
N LYS A 582 23.00 18.64 15.04
CA LYS A 582 23.16 18.13 16.41
C LYS A 582 23.81 19.12 17.35
N VAL A 583 24.64 20.06 16.88
CA VAL A 583 25.31 21.06 17.73
C VAL A 583 24.33 22.16 18.13
N ALA A 584 23.63 22.76 17.16
CA ALA A 584 22.61 23.76 17.43
C ALA A 584 21.45 23.20 18.27
N PHE A 585 21.07 21.94 18.05
CA PHE A 585 20.11 21.24 18.92
C PHE A 585 20.61 21.13 20.37
N LEU A 586 21.85 20.69 20.59
CA LEU A 586 22.43 20.59 21.94
C LEU A 586 22.58 21.96 22.61
N ASP A 587 22.93 23.01 21.87
CA ASP A 587 22.98 24.37 22.42
C ASP A 587 21.60 24.94 22.74
N ARG A 588 20.55 24.56 21.99
CA ARG A 588 19.15 24.87 22.34
C ARG A 588 18.72 24.12 23.60
N VAL A 589 19.10 22.85 23.76
CA VAL A 589 18.90 22.09 25.01
C VAL A 589 19.62 22.76 26.18
N ARG A 590 20.89 23.16 26.03
CA ARG A 590 21.66 23.87 27.08
C ARG A 590 21.05 25.22 27.47
N GLN A 591 20.45 25.95 26.53
CA GLN A 591 19.78 27.22 26.80
C GLN A 591 18.54 27.08 27.68
N VAL A 592 17.79 25.98 27.55
CA VAL A 592 16.63 25.74 28.39
C VAL A 592 17.02 25.05 29.71
N LEU A 593 17.98 24.12 29.71
CA LEU A 593 18.40 23.33 30.88
C LEU A 593 18.85 24.21 32.07
N ALA A 594 18.18 24.04 33.20
CA ALA A 594 18.46 24.66 34.48
C ALA A 594 19.82 24.22 35.06
N PRO A 595 20.46 25.06 35.90
CA PRO A 595 21.68 24.70 36.61
C PRO A 595 21.51 23.40 37.43
N GLY A 596 22.35 22.39 37.14
CA GLY A 596 22.29 21.07 37.78
C GLY A 596 21.15 20.16 37.27
N GLY A 597 20.39 20.58 36.25
CA GLY A 597 19.44 19.76 35.54
C GLY A 597 20.11 18.60 34.78
N THR A 598 19.30 17.66 34.29
CA THR A 598 19.77 16.51 33.50
C THR A 598 19.15 16.51 32.11
N PHE A 599 19.95 16.56 31.07
CA PHE A 599 19.50 16.18 29.73
C PHE A 599 19.54 14.65 29.61
N TRP A 600 18.39 14.04 29.38
CA TRP A 600 18.15 12.62 29.26
C TRP A 600 17.89 12.24 27.80
N VAL A 601 18.88 11.60 27.17
CA VAL A 601 18.74 11.07 25.81
C VAL A 601 18.66 9.57 25.85
N VAL A 602 17.63 9.01 25.23
CA VAL A 602 17.58 7.57 24.91
C VAL A 602 17.75 7.45 23.41
N THR A 603 18.88 6.91 22.97
CA THR A 603 19.20 6.77 21.55
C THR A 603 19.83 5.41 21.28
N GLU A 604 19.60 4.91 20.09
CA GLU A 604 20.27 3.74 19.55
C GLU A 604 21.69 4.11 19.13
N LEU A 605 22.65 3.18 19.18
CA LEU A 605 24.03 3.39 18.71
C LEU A 605 24.38 2.42 17.58
N ALA A 606 25.12 2.90 16.58
CA ALA A 606 25.51 2.10 15.41
C ALA A 606 26.56 1.01 15.73
N ASP A 607 27.19 1.04 16.91
CA ASP A 607 28.17 0.05 17.37
C ASP A 607 27.55 -1.07 18.24
N ARG A 608 26.29 -0.91 18.68
CA ARG A 608 25.60 -1.84 19.61
C ARG A 608 24.83 -2.97 18.95
N ARG A 609 24.50 -2.80 17.67
CA ARG A 609 23.83 -3.80 16.87
C ARG A 609 24.86 -4.58 16.07
N GLU A 610 24.60 -5.85 15.83
CA GLU A 610 25.43 -6.68 14.94
C GLU A 610 25.62 -6.01 13.57
N GLU A 611 26.74 -6.27 12.90
CA GLU A 611 27.08 -5.61 11.62
C GLU A 611 26.03 -5.85 10.51
N ASN A 612 25.22 -6.90 10.68
CA ASN A 612 24.15 -7.33 9.79
C ASN A 612 22.75 -6.82 10.16
N ASP A 613 22.60 -6.10 11.28
CA ASP A 613 21.29 -5.65 11.78
C ASP A 613 20.72 -4.52 10.91
N PRO A 614 19.51 -4.66 10.34
CA PRO A 614 18.97 -3.69 9.40
C PRO A 614 18.78 -2.29 9.99
N TYR A 615 18.60 -2.17 11.31
CA TYR A 615 18.42 -0.88 11.98
C TYR A 615 19.74 -0.23 12.41
N ARG A 616 20.91 -0.87 12.24
CA ARG A 616 22.22 -0.37 12.71
C ARG A 616 22.54 1.07 12.27
N HIS A 617 22.12 1.47 11.07
CA HIS A 617 22.29 2.81 10.53
C HIS A 617 21.34 3.88 11.14
N LEU A 618 20.29 3.48 11.86
CA LEU A 618 19.47 4.35 12.70
C LEU A 618 20.11 4.59 14.08
N GLY A 619 21.16 3.83 14.42
CA GLY A 619 22.01 4.14 15.56
C GLY A 619 22.85 5.39 15.28
N ILE A 620 23.02 6.26 16.27
CA ILE A 620 24.00 7.35 16.13
C ILE A 620 25.41 6.78 16.05
N THR A 621 26.27 7.41 15.27
CA THR A 621 27.68 7.03 15.15
C THR A 621 28.47 7.37 16.42
N PRO A 622 29.66 6.76 16.65
CA PRO A 622 30.54 7.14 17.75
C PRO A 622 30.87 8.64 17.78
N ALA A 623 31.08 9.28 16.63
CA ALA A 623 31.33 10.72 16.53
C ALA A 623 30.11 11.58 16.93
N GLU A 624 28.88 11.13 16.66
CA GLU A 624 27.67 11.79 17.13
C GLU A 624 27.39 11.54 18.62
N ALA A 625 27.88 10.42 19.17
CA ALA A 625 27.87 10.13 20.60
C ALA A 625 28.94 10.94 21.36
N GLU A 626 30.10 11.17 20.76
CA GLU A 626 31.09 12.15 21.22
C GLU A 626 30.50 13.57 21.18
N THR A 627 29.83 13.95 20.08
CA THR A 627 29.13 15.24 19.96
C THR A 627 28.05 15.42 21.03
N LEU A 628 27.25 14.37 21.30
CA LEU A 628 26.24 14.32 22.35
C LEU A 628 26.84 14.53 23.75
N THR A 629 28.01 13.95 24.00
CA THR A 629 28.66 13.95 25.32
C THR A 629 29.67 15.08 25.52
N ALA A 630 30.01 15.84 24.47
CA ALA A 630 30.87 17.01 24.55
C ALA A 630 30.22 18.16 25.33
N GLY A 631 31.02 18.91 26.10
CA GLY A 631 30.58 20.13 26.77
C GLY A 631 29.64 19.93 27.97
N TRP A 632 29.70 18.78 28.64
CA TRP A 632 28.96 18.48 29.87
C TRP A 632 29.94 18.10 31.00
N SER A 633 29.85 18.70 32.19
CA SER A 633 30.74 18.35 33.31
C SER A 633 30.45 16.97 33.92
N VAL A 634 29.24 16.42 33.71
CA VAL A 634 28.90 15.05 34.09
C VAL A 634 28.23 14.32 32.94
N VAL A 635 28.85 13.24 32.49
CA VAL A 635 28.29 12.26 31.56
C VAL A 635 28.09 10.95 32.32
N ARG A 636 26.85 10.46 32.37
CA ARG A 636 26.52 9.09 32.80
C ARG A 636 25.82 8.36 31.67
N THR A 637 26.14 7.09 31.51
CA THR A 637 25.53 6.23 30.49
C THR A 637 25.00 4.96 31.12
N ALA A 638 23.80 4.55 30.73
CA ALA A 638 23.22 3.26 31.09
C ALA A 638 22.78 2.53 29.82
N ASP A 639 22.95 1.21 29.82
CA ASP A 639 22.71 0.38 28.65
C ASP A 639 21.29 -0.19 28.71
N LEU A 640 20.54 -0.05 27.61
CA LEU A 640 19.12 -0.40 27.50
C LEU A 640 18.95 -1.21 26.21
N ASP A 641 19.28 -2.50 26.28
CA ASP A 641 19.33 -3.41 25.12
C ASP A 641 20.11 -2.82 23.93
N VAL A 642 19.48 -2.59 22.77
CA VAL A 642 20.16 -1.98 21.58
C VAL A 642 20.33 -0.46 21.71
N LEU A 643 19.69 0.14 22.71
CA LEU A 643 19.76 1.57 23.03
C LEU A 643 20.85 1.84 24.09
N ARG A 644 21.22 3.11 24.20
CA ARG A 644 21.92 3.66 25.35
C ARG A 644 21.17 4.90 25.85
N CYS A 645 21.00 4.95 27.16
CA CYS A 645 20.55 6.12 27.88
C CYS A 645 21.76 6.97 28.26
N TYR A 646 21.68 8.28 28.05
CA TYR A 646 22.65 9.28 28.45
C TYR A 646 21.99 10.24 29.43
N ALA A 647 22.60 10.42 30.60
CA ALA A 647 22.25 11.45 31.57
C ALA A 647 23.39 12.45 31.65
N LEU A 648 23.15 13.63 31.07
CA LEU A 648 24.15 14.67 30.81
C LEU A 648 23.83 15.88 31.67
N ARG A 649 24.83 16.45 32.36
CA ARG A 649 24.64 17.63 33.23
C ARG A 649 25.72 18.69 32.99
N PRO A 650 25.37 19.99 33.03
CA PRO A 650 26.31 21.10 32.85
C PRO A 650 27.52 21.02 33.78
#